data_AF-A0AAT9JTH6-F1
#
_entry.id   AF-A0AAT9JTH6-F1
#
_cell.length_a   1.000
_cell.length_b   1.000
_cell.length_c   1.000
_cell.angle_alpha   90.00
_cell.angle_beta   90.00
_cell.angle_gamma   90.00
#
_symmetry.space_group_name_H-M   'P 1'
#
loop_
_entity.id
_entity.type
_entity.pdbx_description
1 polymer ?
#
loop_
_entity_poly.entity_id
_entity_poly.type
_entity_poly.pdbx_seq_one_letter_code
_entity_poly.pdbx_strand_id
1 'polypeptide(L)'
;MSQRLKAPSKMAKQKWAIRIAIVSLLLAFWQTLSLQLPAFSRDPRRIELPAVCSVKLQDPKITWQLPTDVEGELTQDNFNVVQRAADLFAWQEFIALNWPAREGDRGQPDQTATLAQFGPRVWETWKETSEVYRPDGLQPDPWNSSTRQSRLSSQAGLKKVLFRSSKVDEILNDQFQPTKADGTLPGTLTDQRGNVVRYEIRMNKVLFDYVVANELYQSEKQASFPEISAPVGSILVKAAWREVSPEEQGRFYTALADVQDLEGDRYQEKLMGLVGFHVMTKTASAPQWIWSTYEQIDNVEGLHPSFFNPDCPSCRQNQQTQPRVPNQITRVTPIPAVDPDCRQKSAAVDNIFALNQVVQKGLGDSVWRHYQLINTQWPVPSRQPSSPSTVFTVLPTVLANTTMESYIQKSSSCMGCHAIARSSNAQQYHSADFSFTFADARPVLKNTQIIPPPRSPKTNWDRDNWNSILRGYQIANKTYETLPQYVPQAKLHCASCHLSVGADPKASSWFGMIKKYQYPETDDLQKRINSCFEHSLNGLPLPLERDNPESQALITYMQWLNQEAERFKITLPKTAYPNIQKLDGDSKLGQAIFEQKCAFCHGLNGEGRYGSNTYYRPALWGDQSFNRLAGLAQTETLAKFLKSNMPYQFGGNLTDQEAWDLASFIDRQPRPQGPYQKP
;
A
#
# COMPACT_ATOMS: atom_id res chain seq x y z
N MET A 1 -38.14 -77.37 -17.45
CA MET A 1 -38.07 -77.99 -16.11
C MET A 1 -38.12 -76.88 -15.07
N SER A 2 -39.23 -76.79 -14.34
CA SER A 2 -39.51 -75.75 -13.34
C SER A 2 -38.80 -76.07 -12.01
N GLN A 3 -37.95 -75.16 -11.50
CA GLN A 3 -37.44 -75.21 -10.13
C GLN A 3 -38.13 -74.13 -9.28
N ARG A 4 -38.78 -74.60 -8.20
CA ARG A 4 -39.50 -73.81 -7.20
C ARG A 4 -38.54 -72.98 -6.36
N LEU A 5 -38.76 -71.67 -6.26
CA LEU A 5 -38.20 -70.81 -5.21
C LEU A 5 -38.88 -71.12 -3.87
N LYS A 6 -38.12 -71.55 -2.86
CA LYS A 6 -38.59 -71.71 -1.47
C LYS A 6 -38.67 -70.34 -0.79
N ALA A 7 -39.81 -70.06 -0.16
CA ALA A 7 -40.01 -68.88 0.69
C ALA A 7 -39.17 -68.99 1.99
N PRO A 8 -38.65 -67.85 2.52
CA PRO A 8 -37.88 -67.85 3.76
C PRO A 8 -38.74 -68.14 4.99
N SER A 9 -38.18 -68.88 5.95
CA SER A 9 -38.87 -69.38 7.15
C SER A 9 -39.27 -68.26 8.13
N LYS A 10 -40.35 -68.50 8.90
CA LYS A 10 -40.92 -67.58 9.91
C LYS A 10 -39.90 -67.02 10.91
N MET A 11 -38.83 -67.75 11.23
CA MET A 11 -37.79 -67.30 12.18
C MET A 11 -36.92 -66.16 11.63
N ALA A 12 -36.71 -66.07 10.31
CA ALA A 12 -35.91 -64.99 9.72
C ALA A 12 -36.63 -63.63 9.77
N LYS A 13 -37.97 -63.63 9.66
CA LYS A 13 -38.79 -62.42 9.75
C LYS A 13 -38.84 -61.84 11.17
N GLN A 14 -38.85 -62.68 12.21
CA GLN A 14 -38.83 -62.22 13.61
C GLN A 14 -37.50 -61.56 14.01
N LYS A 15 -36.36 -62.11 13.56
CA LYS A 15 -35.04 -61.50 13.84
C LYS A 15 -34.85 -60.15 13.14
N TRP A 16 -35.46 -59.97 11.97
CA TRP A 16 -35.41 -58.71 11.23
C TRP A 16 -36.30 -57.63 11.86
N ALA A 17 -37.50 -58.01 12.32
CA ALA A 17 -38.42 -57.09 13.02
C ALA A 17 -37.86 -56.59 14.36
N ILE A 18 -37.17 -57.44 15.13
CA ILE A 18 -36.54 -57.05 16.40
C ILE A 18 -35.36 -56.07 16.17
N ARG A 19 -34.56 -56.25 15.12
CA ARG A 19 -33.47 -55.31 14.77
C ARG A 19 -33.99 -53.94 14.36
N ILE A 20 -35.09 -53.87 13.62
CA ILE A 20 -35.72 -52.59 13.27
C ILE A 20 -36.29 -51.91 14.51
N ALA A 21 -36.96 -52.65 15.41
CA ALA A 21 -37.49 -52.09 16.65
C ALA A 21 -36.39 -51.50 17.55
N ILE A 22 -35.24 -52.16 17.66
CA ILE A 22 -34.10 -51.67 18.45
C ILE A 22 -33.48 -50.41 17.82
N VAL A 23 -33.34 -50.36 16.50
CA VAL A 23 -32.82 -49.19 15.78
C VAL A 23 -33.79 -48.00 15.91
N SER A 24 -35.11 -48.24 15.81
CA SER A 24 -36.13 -47.20 15.98
C SER A 24 -36.20 -46.69 17.43
N LEU A 25 -35.99 -47.55 18.43
CA LEU A 25 -35.90 -47.14 19.84
C LEU A 25 -34.64 -46.32 20.13
N LEU A 26 -33.49 -46.68 19.54
CA LEU A 26 -32.25 -45.90 19.66
C LEU A 26 -32.34 -44.53 18.97
N LEU A 27 -32.99 -44.45 17.80
CA LEU A 27 -33.27 -43.19 17.09
C LEU A 27 -34.27 -42.31 17.85
N ALA A 28 -35.32 -42.89 18.45
CA ALA A 28 -36.27 -42.15 19.29
C ALA A 28 -35.64 -41.67 20.61
N PHE A 29 -34.71 -42.44 21.19
CA PHE A 29 -33.96 -42.04 22.38
C PHE A 29 -32.96 -40.91 22.07
N TRP A 30 -32.33 -40.92 20.89
CA TRP A 30 -31.49 -39.81 20.41
C TRP A 30 -32.30 -38.55 20.08
N GLN A 31 -33.48 -38.69 19.47
CA GLN A 31 -34.35 -37.54 19.19
C GLN A 31 -34.91 -36.90 20.46
N THR A 32 -35.21 -37.69 21.50
CA THR A 32 -35.70 -37.16 22.78
C THR A 32 -34.59 -36.55 23.64
N LEU A 33 -33.35 -37.06 23.59
CA LEU A 33 -32.20 -36.43 24.27
C LEU A 33 -31.73 -35.14 23.57
N SER A 34 -32.00 -35.00 22.26
CA SER A 34 -31.67 -33.80 21.48
C SER A 34 -32.65 -32.64 21.66
N LEU A 35 -33.80 -32.87 22.31
CA LEU A 35 -34.89 -31.89 22.45
C LEU A 35 -35.00 -31.24 23.85
N GLN A 36 -34.04 -31.49 24.75
CA GLN A 36 -34.06 -30.93 26.12
C GLN A 36 -32.72 -30.37 26.61
N LEU A 37 -31.80 -30.02 25.71
CA LEU A 37 -30.77 -29.05 26.09
C LEU A 37 -31.42 -27.66 26.01
N PRO A 38 -31.52 -26.91 27.11
CA PRO A 38 -31.88 -25.51 27.00
C PRO A 38 -30.88 -24.88 26.03
N ALA A 39 -31.39 -24.12 25.07
CA ALA A 39 -30.56 -23.23 24.27
C ALA A 39 -29.82 -22.34 25.27
N PHE A 40 -28.58 -22.73 25.60
CA PHE A 40 -27.68 -21.88 26.34
C PHE A 40 -27.55 -20.64 25.47
N SER A 41 -28.20 -19.56 25.89
CA SER A 41 -27.79 -18.22 25.51
C SER A 41 -26.32 -18.13 25.96
N ARG A 42 -25.41 -18.48 25.07
CA ARG A 42 -23.98 -18.33 25.30
C ARG A 42 -23.74 -16.84 25.16
N ASP A 43 -23.86 -16.12 26.27
CA ASP A 43 -23.32 -14.77 26.34
C ASP A 43 -21.88 -14.81 25.82
N PRO A 44 -21.50 -13.95 24.87
CA PRO A 44 -20.16 -13.96 24.31
C PRO A 44 -19.13 -13.83 25.43
N ARG A 45 -18.11 -14.69 25.42
CA ARG A 45 -17.02 -14.62 26.38
C ARG A 45 -16.39 -13.23 26.30
N ARG A 46 -16.32 -12.54 27.44
CA ARG A 46 -15.71 -11.22 27.57
C ARG A 46 -14.26 -11.35 28.04
N ILE A 47 -13.43 -10.42 27.61
CA ILE A 47 -12.05 -10.28 28.04
C ILE A 47 -12.00 -9.02 28.91
N GLU A 48 -11.90 -9.20 30.23
CA GLU A 48 -11.91 -8.07 31.16
C GLU A 48 -10.62 -7.24 31.06
N LEU A 49 -10.78 -5.93 30.96
CA LEU A 49 -9.66 -4.99 30.89
C LEU A 49 -9.73 -3.91 31.99
N PRO A 50 -8.59 -3.42 32.48
CA PRO A 50 -8.58 -2.27 33.38
C PRO A 50 -9.00 -0.98 32.65
N ALA A 51 -9.47 0.00 33.40
CA ALA A 51 -9.74 1.34 32.90
C ALA A 51 -8.45 2.01 32.37
N VAL A 52 -8.57 2.82 31.33
CA VAL A 52 -7.48 3.67 30.80
C VAL A 52 -7.79 5.11 31.16
N CYS A 53 -6.84 5.82 31.78
CA CYS A 53 -7.04 7.21 32.20
C CYS A 53 -8.35 7.46 32.98
N SER A 54 -8.69 6.53 33.88
CA SER A 54 -9.92 6.51 34.70
C SER A 54 -11.22 6.30 33.91
N VAL A 55 -11.14 5.97 32.61
CA VAL A 55 -12.30 5.63 31.77
C VAL A 55 -12.36 4.13 31.56
N LYS A 56 -13.48 3.51 31.92
CA LYS A 56 -13.76 2.09 31.66
C LYS A 56 -14.54 1.97 30.35
N LEU A 57 -13.84 1.52 29.31
CA LEU A 57 -14.42 1.17 28.01
C LEU A 57 -15.09 -0.21 28.08
N GLN A 58 -15.90 -0.53 27.07
CA GLN A 58 -16.55 -1.83 26.98
C GLN A 58 -15.53 -2.95 26.80
N ASP A 59 -15.67 -4.00 27.60
CA ASP A 59 -14.80 -5.18 27.49
C ASP A 59 -15.01 -5.89 26.15
N PRO A 60 -13.94 -6.23 25.42
CA PRO A 60 -14.05 -6.89 24.13
C PRO A 60 -14.69 -8.28 24.27
N LYS A 61 -15.51 -8.61 23.28
CA LYS A 61 -16.26 -9.86 23.18
C LYS A 61 -15.65 -10.77 22.13
N ILE A 62 -15.53 -12.05 22.42
CA ILE A 62 -15.19 -13.07 21.41
C ILE A 62 -16.47 -13.43 20.67
N THR A 63 -16.71 -12.77 19.54
CA THR A 63 -17.96 -12.87 18.77
C THR A 63 -17.69 -12.74 17.27
N TRP A 64 -18.61 -13.29 16.47
CA TRP A 64 -18.64 -13.13 15.01
C TRP A 64 -19.20 -11.78 14.56
N GLN A 65 -19.77 -11.00 15.47
CA GLN A 65 -20.37 -9.70 15.18
C GLN A 65 -19.26 -8.67 14.91
N LEU A 66 -19.24 -8.13 13.69
CA LEU A 66 -18.35 -7.03 13.34
C LEU A 66 -18.75 -5.77 14.12
N PRO A 67 -17.79 -5.04 14.73
CA PRO A 67 -18.07 -3.74 15.31
C PRO A 67 -18.41 -2.73 14.20
N THR A 68 -19.34 -1.81 14.47
CA THR A 68 -19.79 -0.83 13.49
C THR A 68 -19.03 0.50 13.57
N ASP A 69 -18.56 0.87 14.75
CA ASP A 69 -17.76 2.09 14.98
C ASP A 69 -16.92 1.98 16.26
N VAL A 70 -15.97 2.90 16.43
CA VAL A 70 -15.13 3.04 17.62
C VAL A 70 -15.97 3.56 18.78
N GLU A 71 -15.79 2.98 19.98
CA GLU A 71 -16.51 3.43 21.17
C GLU A 71 -16.24 4.92 21.45
N GLY A 72 -17.30 5.70 21.62
CA GLY A 72 -17.27 7.15 21.80
C GLY A 72 -16.81 7.96 20.57
N GLU A 73 -16.85 7.34 19.38
CA GLU A 73 -16.87 8.03 18.09
C GLU A 73 -15.67 8.95 17.85
N LEU A 74 -14.50 8.61 18.42
CA LEU A 74 -13.27 9.41 18.36
C LEU A 74 -13.39 10.83 18.95
N THR A 75 -14.41 11.09 19.78
CA THR A 75 -14.72 12.43 20.30
C THR A 75 -14.19 12.69 21.70
N GLN A 76 -13.57 11.69 22.35
CA GLN A 76 -13.11 11.84 23.73
C GLN A 76 -11.97 12.85 23.86
N ASP A 77 -12.03 13.70 24.90
CA ASP A 77 -11.04 14.75 25.18
C ASP A 77 -9.61 14.23 25.40
N ASN A 78 -9.46 12.98 25.84
CA ASN A 78 -8.18 12.36 26.09
C ASN A 78 -7.90 11.33 24.99
N PHE A 79 -6.98 11.65 24.08
CA PHE A 79 -6.61 10.81 22.94
C PHE A 79 -6.00 9.47 23.36
N ASN A 80 -5.51 9.31 24.58
CA ASN A 80 -5.10 7.99 25.08
C ASN A 80 -6.32 7.06 25.27
N VAL A 81 -7.48 7.62 25.64
CA VAL A 81 -8.75 6.88 25.70
C VAL A 81 -9.25 6.56 24.30
N VAL A 82 -9.14 7.52 23.36
CA VAL A 82 -9.48 7.31 21.94
C VAL A 82 -8.62 6.20 21.33
N GLN A 83 -7.30 6.23 21.58
CA GLN A 83 -6.37 5.22 21.11
C GLN A 83 -6.78 3.83 21.60
N ARG A 84 -6.96 3.64 22.91
CA ARG A 84 -7.47 2.38 23.46
C ARG A 84 -8.80 1.95 22.82
N ALA A 85 -9.75 2.87 22.62
CA ALA A 85 -11.02 2.53 21.99
C ALA A 85 -10.84 2.04 20.55
N ALA A 86 -9.94 2.68 19.77
CA ALA A 86 -9.60 2.27 18.42
C ALA A 86 -8.89 0.89 18.40
N ASP A 87 -8.00 0.62 19.35
CA ASP A 87 -7.31 -0.67 19.48
C ASP A 87 -8.26 -1.81 19.88
N LEU A 88 -9.28 -1.52 20.70
CA LEU A 88 -10.35 -2.46 21.04
C LEU A 88 -11.28 -2.73 19.86
N PHE A 89 -11.64 -1.69 19.11
CA PHE A 89 -12.38 -1.83 17.85
C PHE A 89 -11.61 -2.76 16.90
N ALA A 90 -10.31 -2.53 16.74
CA ALA A 90 -9.44 -3.31 15.89
C ALA A 90 -9.44 -4.79 16.32
N TRP A 91 -9.18 -5.10 17.60
CA TRP A 91 -9.20 -6.48 18.08
C TRP A 91 -10.54 -7.18 17.88
N GLN A 92 -11.66 -6.49 18.12
CA GLN A 92 -12.99 -7.05 17.88
C GLN A 92 -13.23 -7.33 16.39
N GLU A 93 -12.81 -6.41 15.52
CA GLU A 93 -12.86 -6.58 14.07
C GLU A 93 -12.00 -7.76 13.61
N PHE A 94 -10.76 -7.88 14.10
CA PHE A 94 -9.88 -9.01 13.79
C PHE A 94 -10.52 -10.35 14.16
N ILE A 95 -11.13 -10.44 15.33
CA ILE A 95 -11.83 -11.65 15.80
C ILE A 95 -13.00 -11.99 14.88
N ALA A 96 -13.85 -11.01 14.55
CA ALA A 96 -15.03 -11.22 13.73
C ALA A 96 -14.68 -11.58 12.27
N LEU A 97 -13.67 -10.93 11.69
CA LEU A 97 -13.18 -11.22 10.34
C LEU A 97 -12.57 -12.63 10.25
N ASN A 98 -11.89 -13.07 11.30
CA ASN A 98 -11.27 -14.39 11.39
C ASN A 98 -12.19 -15.47 11.98
N TRP A 99 -13.48 -15.18 12.13
CA TRP A 99 -14.47 -16.20 12.41
C TRP A 99 -14.59 -17.17 11.22
N PRO A 100 -14.88 -18.47 11.45
CA PRO A 100 -15.23 -19.38 10.37
C PRO A 100 -16.38 -18.82 9.51
N ALA A 101 -16.22 -18.86 8.19
CA ALA A 101 -17.23 -18.43 7.25
C ALA A 101 -18.30 -19.50 7.07
N ARG A 102 -19.54 -19.07 6.81
CA ARG A 102 -20.63 -19.93 6.38
C ARG A 102 -20.38 -20.43 4.96
N GLU A 103 -20.49 -21.74 4.76
CA GLU A 103 -20.32 -22.33 3.44
C GLU A 103 -21.35 -21.79 2.44
N GLY A 104 -20.89 -21.41 1.24
CA GLY A 104 -21.73 -20.93 0.14
C GLY A 104 -22.22 -19.49 0.25
N ASP A 105 -21.96 -18.79 1.35
CA ASP A 105 -22.43 -17.42 1.58
C ASP A 105 -21.27 -16.49 1.97
N ARG A 106 -20.68 -15.84 0.96
CA ARG A 106 -19.45 -15.04 1.15
C ARG A 106 -19.70 -13.88 2.10
N GLY A 107 -18.79 -13.71 3.05
CA GLY A 107 -18.79 -12.65 4.04
C GLY A 107 -19.74 -12.88 5.21
N GLN A 108 -20.45 -14.01 5.27
CA GLN A 108 -21.28 -14.36 6.42
C GLN A 108 -20.53 -15.31 7.36
N PRO A 109 -20.54 -15.07 8.69
CA PRO A 109 -19.95 -16.00 9.65
C PRO A 109 -20.84 -17.23 9.87
N ASP A 110 -20.22 -18.37 10.15
CA ASP A 110 -20.91 -19.51 10.73
C ASP A 110 -21.16 -19.24 12.22
N GLN A 111 -22.40 -18.88 12.55
CA GLN A 111 -22.84 -18.55 13.90
C GLN A 111 -22.88 -19.76 14.84
N THR A 112 -22.77 -20.98 14.31
CA THR A 112 -22.72 -22.23 15.09
C THR A 112 -21.28 -22.65 15.42
N ALA A 113 -20.31 -22.11 14.68
CA ALA A 113 -18.90 -22.40 14.86
C ALA A 113 -18.29 -21.62 16.03
N THR A 114 -17.10 -22.05 16.45
CA THR A 114 -16.24 -21.29 17.36
C THR A 114 -15.06 -20.72 16.61
N LEU A 115 -14.46 -19.65 17.12
CA LEU A 115 -13.28 -19.02 16.52
C LEU A 115 -12.12 -20.01 16.26
N ALA A 116 -11.95 -21.02 17.12
CA ALA A 116 -10.88 -22.03 17.01
C ALA A 116 -11.13 -23.09 15.93
N GLN A 117 -12.36 -23.21 15.41
CA GLN A 117 -12.69 -24.20 14.39
C GLN A 117 -11.95 -23.91 13.08
N PHE A 118 -11.43 -24.96 12.45
CA PHE A 118 -10.75 -24.89 11.15
C PHE A 118 -11.75 -24.63 10.00
N GLY A 119 -11.26 -24.05 8.89
CA GLY A 119 -12.07 -23.68 7.72
C GLY A 119 -11.74 -22.30 7.17
N PRO A 120 -12.34 -21.87 6.05
CA PRO A 120 -12.16 -20.51 5.53
C PRO A 120 -12.66 -19.46 6.51
N ARG A 121 -11.97 -18.31 6.60
CA ARG A 121 -12.43 -17.16 7.39
C ARG A 121 -13.41 -16.29 6.63
N VAL A 122 -14.22 -15.51 7.35
CA VAL A 122 -15.18 -14.55 6.76
C VAL A 122 -14.51 -13.69 5.69
N TRP A 123 -13.39 -13.05 6.01
CA TRP A 123 -12.69 -12.19 5.05
C TRP A 123 -12.10 -12.95 3.86
N GLU A 124 -11.70 -14.22 4.02
CA GLU A 124 -11.15 -15.04 2.93
C GLU A 124 -12.19 -15.40 1.88
N THR A 125 -13.48 -15.30 2.22
CA THR A 125 -14.56 -15.53 1.27
C THR A 125 -14.90 -14.29 0.45
N TRP A 126 -14.44 -13.11 0.84
CA TRP A 126 -14.68 -11.86 0.09
C TRP A 126 -14.08 -11.88 -1.31
N LYS A 127 -14.56 -10.98 -2.19
CA LYS A 127 -14.02 -10.85 -3.54
C LYS A 127 -12.58 -10.34 -3.48
N GLU A 128 -11.69 -11.09 -4.14
CA GLU A 128 -10.33 -10.65 -4.41
C GLU A 128 -10.38 -9.52 -5.46
N THR A 129 -9.50 -8.53 -5.36
CA THR A 129 -9.48 -7.35 -6.26
C THR A 129 -9.49 -7.70 -7.75
N SER A 130 -8.81 -8.76 -8.19
CA SER A 130 -8.82 -9.21 -9.59
C SER A 130 -10.15 -9.84 -10.04
N GLU A 131 -11.00 -10.29 -9.09
CA GLU A 131 -12.38 -10.67 -9.40
C GLU A 131 -13.27 -9.44 -9.68
N VAL A 132 -12.89 -8.27 -9.16
CA VAL A 132 -13.64 -7.01 -9.25
C VAL A 132 -13.17 -6.18 -10.44
N TYR A 133 -11.86 -5.96 -10.55
CA TYR A 133 -11.22 -5.17 -11.59
C TYR A 133 -10.59 -6.08 -12.63
N ARG A 134 -11.41 -6.50 -13.58
CA ARG A 134 -11.01 -7.54 -14.52
C ARG A 134 -10.12 -6.98 -15.63
N PRO A 135 -9.16 -7.78 -16.15
CA PRO A 135 -8.31 -7.36 -17.25
C PRO A 135 -9.07 -6.91 -18.51
N ASP A 136 -10.26 -7.48 -18.75
CA ASP A 136 -11.13 -7.14 -19.87
C ASP A 136 -12.03 -5.91 -19.62
N GLY A 137 -11.99 -5.31 -18.42
CA GLY A 137 -12.82 -4.17 -18.03
C GLY A 137 -14.31 -4.46 -17.92
N LEU A 138 -14.73 -5.73 -18.03
CA LEU A 138 -16.13 -6.12 -17.96
C LEU A 138 -16.64 -6.13 -16.52
N GLN A 139 -17.97 -6.13 -16.38
CA GLN A 139 -18.64 -6.27 -15.10
C GLN A 139 -18.15 -7.52 -14.34
N PRO A 140 -17.81 -7.40 -13.05
CA PRO A 140 -17.42 -8.55 -12.25
C PRO A 140 -18.60 -9.52 -12.05
N ASP A 141 -18.27 -10.80 -11.87
CA ASP A 141 -19.29 -11.83 -11.62
C ASP A 141 -20.01 -11.55 -10.27
N PRO A 142 -21.28 -12.00 -10.08
CA PRO A 142 -22.04 -11.74 -8.86
C PRO A 142 -21.30 -12.13 -7.57
N TRP A 143 -21.64 -11.49 -6.44
CA TRP A 143 -20.94 -11.64 -5.16
C TRP A 143 -20.62 -13.11 -4.82
N ASN A 144 -21.64 -13.97 -4.76
CA ASN A 144 -21.49 -15.39 -4.38
C ASN A 144 -21.00 -16.32 -5.52
N SER A 145 -20.58 -15.80 -6.67
CA SER A 145 -20.02 -16.63 -7.75
C SER A 145 -18.67 -17.26 -7.36
N SER A 146 -18.38 -18.43 -7.93
CA SER A 146 -17.03 -19.01 -7.87
C SER A 146 -16.00 -18.14 -8.60
N THR A 147 -14.76 -18.14 -8.11
CA THR A 147 -13.70 -17.31 -8.70
C THR A 147 -13.42 -17.76 -10.14
N ARG A 148 -13.05 -16.85 -11.04
CA ARG A 148 -12.61 -17.24 -12.40
C ARG A 148 -11.25 -17.92 -12.39
N GLN A 149 -10.36 -17.51 -11.48
CA GLN A 149 -9.05 -18.13 -11.28
C GLN A 149 -9.16 -19.58 -10.77
N SER A 150 -10.16 -19.92 -9.95
CA SER A 150 -10.42 -21.33 -9.58
C SER A 150 -10.91 -22.19 -10.74
N ARG A 151 -11.27 -21.60 -11.89
CA ARG A 151 -11.64 -22.32 -13.12
C ARG A 151 -10.44 -22.57 -14.05
N LEU A 152 -9.35 -21.84 -13.85
CA LEU A 152 -8.07 -22.03 -14.56
C LEU A 152 -7.16 -23.04 -13.83
N SER A 153 -7.31 -23.16 -12.50
CA SER A 153 -6.79 -24.28 -11.72
C SER A 153 -7.58 -25.55 -12.06
N SER A 154 -6.93 -26.53 -12.68
CA SER A 154 -7.56 -27.71 -13.29
C SER A 154 -8.02 -28.80 -12.30
N GLN A 155 -8.18 -28.50 -11.01
CA GLN A 155 -8.53 -29.50 -10.00
C GLN A 155 -9.62 -29.04 -9.03
N ALA A 156 -10.69 -29.83 -8.97
CA ALA A 156 -11.85 -29.79 -8.09
C ALA A 156 -11.75 -28.92 -6.82
N GLY A 157 -12.64 -27.92 -6.72
CA GLY A 157 -12.89 -27.14 -5.50
C GLY A 157 -12.38 -25.70 -5.58
N LEU A 158 -13.01 -24.79 -4.85
CA LEU A 158 -12.55 -23.40 -4.68
C LEU A 158 -11.25 -23.40 -3.85
N LYS A 159 -10.10 -23.62 -4.50
CA LYS A 159 -8.79 -23.44 -3.86
C LYS A 159 -8.43 -21.95 -3.83
N LYS A 160 -7.80 -21.53 -2.73
CA LYS A 160 -7.23 -20.18 -2.60
C LYS A 160 -6.15 -20.01 -3.68
N VAL A 161 -6.12 -18.85 -4.35
CA VAL A 161 -5.10 -18.57 -5.36
C VAL A 161 -4.27 -17.39 -4.89
N LEU A 162 -2.94 -17.54 -4.92
CA LEU A 162 -2.00 -16.51 -4.49
C LEU A 162 -0.98 -16.24 -5.60
N PHE A 163 -1.13 -15.10 -6.26
CA PHE A 163 -0.33 -14.72 -7.42
C PHE A 163 0.56 -13.48 -7.20
N ARG A 164 0.26 -12.64 -6.21
CA ARG A 164 1.04 -11.41 -5.97
C ARG A 164 2.28 -11.67 -5.13
N SER A 165 3.44 -11.32 -5.67
CA SER A 165 4.73 -11.30 -4.95
C SER A 165 5.08 -9.92 -4.39
N SER A 166 4.34 -8.87 -4.77
CA SER A 166 4.48 -7.48 -4.33
C SER A 166 3.23 -7.02 -3.58
N LYS A 167 3.37 -5.93 -2.79
CA LYS A 167 2.30 -5.34 -1.96
C LYS A 167 1.39 -4.39 -2.76
N VAL A 168 1.69 -4.18 -4.05
CA VAL A 168 0.93 -3.41 -5.05
C VAL A 168 0.77 -4.23 -6.33
N ASP A 169 -0.26 -3.92 -7.13
CA ASP A 169 -0.55 -4.56 -8.41
C ASP A 169 -0.06 -3.71 -9.60
N GLU A 170 -0.11 -4.24 -10.83
CA GLU A 170 0.43 -3.69 -12.08
C GLU A 170 0.17 -2.20 -12.34
N ILE A 171 -0.95 -1.64 -11.84
CA ILE A 171 -1.35 -0.25 -12.10
C ILE A 171 -0.64 0.72 -11.16
N LEU A 172 -0.43 0.31 -9.91
CA LEU A 172 0.47 0.98 -8.99
C LEU A 172 1.85 0.37 -9.19
N ASN A 173 2.59 0.88 -10.17
CA ASN A 173 3.99 0.51 -10.42
C ASN A 173 4.77 0.36 -9.09
N ASP A 174 5.63 -0.66 -8.97
CA ASP A 174 6.57 -0.82 -7.84
C ASP A 174 7.42 0.44 -7.58
N GLN A 175 7.50 1.37 -8.53
CA GLN A 175 8.01 2.73 -8.30
C GLN A 175 7.27 3.50 -7.21
N PHE A 176 6.05 3.13 -6.81
CA PHE A 176 5.28 3.74 -5.72
C PHE A 176 5.46 3.06 -4.40
N GLN A 177 6.07 1.88 -4.38
CA GLN A 177 6.53 1.24 -3.17
C GLN A 177 7.71 2.08 -2.63
N PRO A 178 7.53 2.91 -1.59
CA PRO A 178 8.66 3.46 -0.83
C PRO A 178 9.65 2.38 -0.38
N THR A 179 9.20 1.12 -0.33
CA THR A 179 9.94 -0.12 -0.06
C THR A 179 10.86 -0.58 -1.18
N LYS A 180 10.85 0.01 -2.39
CA LYS A 180 11.82 -0.30 -3.46
C LYS A 180 13.17 0.40 -3.20
N ALA A 181 13.87 -0.11 -2.19
CA ALA A 181 15.07 0.38 -1.52
C ALA A 181 16.28 0.74 -2.38
N ASP A 182 16.32 0.40 -3.67
CA ASP A 182 17.38 0.88 -4.58
C ASP A 182 16.92 1.05 -6.03
N GLY A 183 15.64 0.79 -6.32
CA GLY A 183 15.13 0.76 -7.69
C GLY A 183 15.61 -0.42 -8.56
N THR A 184 16.57 -1.22 -8.11
CA THR A 184 17.20 -2.35 -8.83
C THR A 184 16.61 -3.70 -8.45
N LEU A 185 16.11 -3.84 -7.21
CA LEU A 185 15.49 -5.07 -6.71
C LEU A 185 13.95 -4.97 -6.65
N PRO A 186 13.23 -6.09 -6.84
CA PRO A 186 11.77 -6.10 -6.71
C PRO A 186 11.33 -5.91 -5.25
N GLY A 187 10.12 -5.39 -5.05
CA GLY A 187 9.46 -5.13 -3.75
C GLY A 187 9.15 -6.36 -2.88
N THR A 188 9.83 -7.49 -3.10
CA THR A 188 9.52 -8.79 -2.49
C THR A 188 10.00 -8.89 -1.04
N LEU A 189 9.41 -9.84 -0.30
CA LEU A 189 9.88 -10.29 1.00
C LEU A 189 10.10 -11.82 0.92
N THR A 190 11.26 -12.28 1.39
CA THR A 190 11.67 -13.68 1.37
C THR A 190 11.92 -14.15 2.79
N ASP A 191 11.34 -15.29 3.17
CA ASP A 191 11.53 -15.92 4.48
C ASP A 191 12.94 -16.55 4.65
N GLN A 192 13.26 -17.04 5.85
CA GLN A 192 14.54 -17.71 6.15
C GLN A 192 14.75 -19.03 5.40
N ARG A 193 13.72 -19.57 4.75
CA ARG A 193 13.78 -20.78 3.92
C ARG A 193 13.94 -20.47 2.43
N GLY A 194 14.01 -19.19 2.05
CA GLY A 194 14.14 -18.76 0.65
C GLY A 194 12.82 -18.72 -0.12
N ASN A 195 11.67 -18.81 0.56
CA ASN A 195 10.36 -18.71 -0.09
C ASN A 195 9.88 -17.26 -0.09
N VAL A 196 9.34 -16.83 -1.23
CA VAL A 196 8.84 -15.46 -1.39
C VAL A 196 7.41 -15.36 -0.85
N VAL A 197 7.19 -14.42 0.06
CA VAL A 197 5.88 -14.09 0.63
C VAL A 197 4.90 -13.70 -0.47
N ARG A 198 3.64 -14.12 -0.31
CA ARG A 198 2.53 -13.80 -1.22
C ARG A 198 1.53 -12.88 -0.56
N TYR A 199 0.91 -12.02 -1.36
CA TYR A 199 -0.08 -11.05 -0.89
C TYR A 199 -1.44 -11.25 -1.57
N GLU A 200 -2.51 -10.88 -0.87
CA GLU A 200 -3.84 -10.76 -1.45
C GLU A 200 -4.56 -9.53 -0.90
N ILE A 201 -5.47 -8.97 -1.70
CA ILE A 201 -6.29 -7.82 -1.31
C ILE A 201 -7.75 -8.19 -1.55
N ARG A 202 -8.60 -8.03 -0.54
CA ARG A 202 -10.01 -8.38 -0.63
C ARG A 202 -10.89 -7.26 -0.13
N MET A 203 -12.08 -7.13 -0.73
CA MET A 203 -13.08 -6.13 -0.35
C MET A 203 -14.38 -6.79 0.08
N ASN A 204 -15.00 -6.25 1.13
CA ASN A 204 -16.29 -6.75 1.58
C ASN A 204 -17.42 -6.39 0.60
N LYS A 205 -18.60 -6.96 0.86
CA LYS A 205 -19.77 -6.80 -0.02
C LYS A 205 -20.19 -5.33 -0.17
N VAL A 206 -20.09 -4.55 0.90
CA VAL A 206 -20.48 -3.13 0.92
C VAL A 206 -19.67 -2.33 -0.10
N LEU A 207 -18.33 -2.49 -0.09
CA LEU A 207 -17.48 -1.83 -1.08
C LEU A 207 -17.67 -2.40 -2.50
N PHE A 208 -17.81 -3.72 -2.63
CA PHE A 208 -18.08 -4.37 -3.92
C PHE A 208 -19.36 -3.84 -4.58
N ASP A 209 -20.47 -3.78 -3.84
CA ASP A 209 -21.75 -3.30 -4.35
C ASP A 209 -21.64 -1.85 -4.82
N TYR A 210 -20.90 -1.01 -4.07
CA TYR A 210 -20.62 0.38 -4.46
C TYR A 210 -19.83 0.48 -5.78
N VAL A 211 -18.78 -0.33 -5.94
CA VAL A 211 -17.98 -0.39 -7.17
C VAL A 211 -18.84 -0.81 -8.36
N VAL A 212 -19.67 -1.85 -8.20
CA VAL A 212 -20.50 -2.38 -9.28
C VAL A 212 -21.63 -1.42 -9.65
N ALA A 213 -22.34 -0.87 -8.66
CA ALA A 213 -23.48 0.03 -8.89
C ALA A 213 -23.09 1.32 -9.62
N ASN A 214 -21.85 1.78 -9.43
CA ASN A 214 -21.32 3.01 -10.05
C ASN A 214 -20.36 2.73 -11.22
N GLU A 215 -20.26 1.47 -11.68
CA GLU A 215 -19.37 1.05 -12.77
C GLU A 215 -17.89 1.44 -12.56
N LEU A 216 -17.43 1.57 -11.31
CA LEU A 216 -16.08 2.07 -10.99
C LEU A 216 -14.97 1.08 -11.35
N TYR A 217 -15.31 -0.11 -11.83
CA TYR A 217 -14.37 -1.06 -12.42
C TYR A 217 -13.98 -0.69 -13.87
N GLN A 218 -14.75 0.16 -14.54
CA GLN A 218 -14.46 0.71 -15.86
C GLN A 218 -13.73 2.05 -15.73
N SER A 219 -12.54 2.13 -16.32
CA SER A 219 -11.66 3.29 -16.15
C SER A 219 -12.25 4.59 -16.70
N GLU A 220 -12.98 4.55 -17.82
CA GLU A 220 -13.56 5.72 -18.48
C GLU A 220 -14.73 6.28 -17.67
N LYS A 221 -15.54 5.37 -17.09
CA LYS A 221 -16.64 5.71 -16.18
C LYS A 221 -16.07 6.33 -14.91
N GLN A 222 -15.08 5.68 -14.31
CA GLN A 222 -14.44 6.17 -13.10
C GLN A 222 -13.73 7.54 -13.33
N ALA A 223 -13.12 7.76 -14.49
CA ALA A 223 -12.40 9.01 -14.79
C ALA A 223 -13.32 10.24 -14.86
N SER A 224 -14.59 10.03 -15.17
CA SER A 224 -15.63 11.07 -15.22
C SER A 224 -16.53 11.10 -13.98
N PHE A 225 -16.29 10.21 -13.01
CA PHE A 225 -17.07 10.15 -11.77
C PHE A 225 -16.69 11.33 -10.87
N PRO A 226 -17.67 12.12 -10.37
CA PRO A 226 -17.41 13.40 -9.73
C PRO A 226 -16.61 13.28 -8.41
N GLU A 227 -16.99 12.32 -7.56
CA GLU A 227 -16.35 12.07 -6.27
C GLU A 227 -16.51 10.60 -5.88
N ILE A 228 -15.39 9.89 -5.74
CA ILE A 228 -15.42 8.55 -5.17
C ILE A 228 -15.50 8.70 -3.65
N SER A 229 -16.54 8.14 -3.04
CA SER A 229 -16.68 8.06 -1.58
C SER A 229 -17.29 6.72 -1.22
N ALA A 230 -16.46 5.81 -0.70
CA ALA A 230 -16.94 4.52 -0.26
C ALA A 230 -17.98 4.69 0.87
N PRO A 231 -19.01 3.83 0.93
CA PRO A 231 -20.01 3.90 1.99
C PRO A 231 -19.45 3.42 3.34
N VAL A 232 -20.03 3.93 4.45
CA VAL A 232 -19.79 3.42 5.81
C VAL A 232 -20.02 1.91 5.85
N GLY A 233 -19.15 1.19 6.56
CA GLY A 233 -19.11 -0.27 6.59
C GLY A 233 -18.31 -0.89 5.45
N SER A 234 -17.70 -0.09 4.57
CA SER A 234 -16.71 -0.57 3.59
C SER A 234 -15.45 -1.05 4.32
N ILE A 235 -14.98 -2.25 3.97
CA ILE A 235 -13.78 -2.86 4.55
C ILE A 235 -12.89 -3.39 3.43
N LEU A 236 -11.60 -3.10 3.53
CA LEU A 236 -10.54 -3.67 2.71
C LEU A 236 -9.53 -4.38 3.59
N VAL A 237 -9.14 -5.56 3.16
CA VAL A 237 -8.14 -6.38 3.83
C VAL A 237 -6.96 -6.60 2.89
N LYS A 238 -5.75 -6.49 3.41
CA LYS A 238 -4.53 -6.97 2.74
C LYS A 238 -3.83 -7.98 3.63
N ALA A 239 -3.57 -9.18 3.11
CA ALA A 239 -2.95 -10.27 3.86
C ALA A 239 -1.63 -10.68 3.23
N ALA A 240 -0.66 -11.08 4.07
CA ALA A 240 0.63 -11.61 3.68
C ALA A 240 0.77 -13.06 4.14
N TRP A 241 1.27 -13.92 3.26
CA TRP A 241 1.32 -15.36 3.42
C TRP A 241 2.72 -15.90 3.14
N ARG A 242 3.23 -16.79 3.99
CA ARG A 242 4.46 -17.54 3.73
C ARG A 242 4.17 -19.03 3.61
N GLU A 243 5.08 -19.76 2.99
CA GLU A 243 5.04 -21.22 3.02
C GLU A 243 5.38 -21.71 4.44
N VAL A 244 4.60 -22.67 4.94
CA VAL A 244 4.82 -23.31 6.25
C VAL A 244 4.92 -24.80 6.06
N SER A 245 5.73 -25.47 6.88
CA SER A 245 5.72 -26.93 6.93
C SER A 245 4.59 -27.45 7.84
N PRO A 246 4.19 -28.72 7.71
CA PRO A 246 3.16 -29.32 8.57
C PRO A 246 3.48 -29.22 10.06
N GLU A 247 4.75 -29.29 10.47
CA GLU A 247 5.16 -29.12 11.87
C GLU A 247 4.92 -27.71 12.43
N GLU A 248 4.85 -26.68 11.57
CA GLU A 248 4.56 -25.31 11.96
C GLU A 248 3.06 -25.02 12.06
N GLN A 249 2.18 -25.91 11.55
CA GLN A 249 0.75 -25.64 11.37
C GLN A 249 0.02 -25.26 12.68
N GLY A 250 0.46 -25.76 13.83
CA GLY A 250 -0.12 -25.39 15.13
C GLY A 250 0.14 -23.95 15.57
N ARG A 251 1.11 -23.25 14.94
CA ARG A 251 1.52 -21.88 15.26
C ARG A 251 0.92 -20.82 14.34
N PHE A 252 0.46 -21.21 13.16
CA PHE A 252 -0.02 -20.32 12.11
C PHE A 252 -1.45 -20.64 11.73
N TYR A 253 -2.26 -19.63 11.43
CA TYR A 253 -3.44 -19.86 10.64
C TYR A 253 -3.02 -20.29 9.23
N THR A 254 -3.42 -21.49 8.82
CA THR A 254 -2.99 -22.09 7.55
C THR A 254 -4.12 -22.30 6.56
N ALA A 255 -3.83 -22.10 5.27
CA ALA A 255 -4.70 -22.48 4.16
C ALA A 255 -3.89 -23.19 3.06
N LEU A 256 -4.49 -24.18 2.39
CA LEU A 256 -3.97 -24.69 1.12
C LEU A 256 -4.25 -23.67 0.02
N ALA A 257 -3.24 -23.35 -0.77
CA ALA A 257 -3.37 -22.39 -1.87
C ALA A 257 -2.59 -22.83 -3.11
N ASP A 258 -3.16 -22.57 -4.28
CA ASP A 258 -2.46 -22.62 -5.55
C ASP A 258 -1.64 -21.32 -5.68
N VAL A 259 -0.32 -21.45 -5.52
CA VAL A 259 0.62 -20.34 -5.55
C VAL A 259 1.23 -20.23 -6.95
N GLN A 260 1.16 -19.05 -7.56
CA GLN A 260 1.81 -18.81 -8.85
C GLN A 260 3.33 -18.81 -8.69
N ASP A 261 4.02 -19.50 -9.61
CA ASP A 261 5.47 -19.44 -9.74
C ASP A 261 5.92 -18.00 -10.08
N LEU A 262 7.12 -17.62 -9.61
CA LEU A 262 7.66 -16.28 -9.90
C LEU A 262 8.00 -16.08 -11.39
N GLU A 263 8.19 -17.19 -12.11
CA GLU A 263 8.59 -17.24 -13.51
C GLU A 263 7.50 -17.99 -14.29
N GLY A 264 6.57 -17.24 -14.89
CA GLY A 264 5.51 -17.77 -15.75
C GLY A 264 4.15 -17.99 -15.07
N ASP A 265 3.28 -18.74 -15.74
CA ASP A 265 1.85 -18.90 -15.38
C ASP A 265 1.53 -20.23 -14.69
N ARG A 266 2.55 -20.91 -14.16
CA ARG A 266 2.37 -22.19 -13.44
C ARG A 266 1.93 -21.95 -12.00
N TYR A 267 1.06 -22.82 -11.52
CA TYR A 267 0.57 -22.81 -10.14
C TYR A 267 0.94 -24.11 -9.44
N GLN A 268 1.32 -24.01 -8.16
CA GLN A 268 1.65 -25.16 -7.33
C GLN A 268 0.85 -25.08 -6.02
N GLU A 269 0.23 -26.18 -5.61
CA GLU A 269 -0.46 -26.24 -4.33
C GLU A 269 0.57 -26.23 -3.19
N LYS A 270 0.39 -25.31 -2.23
CA LYS A 270 1.25 -25.14 -1.07
C LYS A 270 0.44 -24.90 0.20
N LEU A 271 0.98 -25.33 1.33
CA LEU A 271 0.47 -24.97 2.65
C LEU A 271 1.01 -23.60 3.04
N MET A 272 0.11 -22.63 3.18
CA MET A 272 0.45 -21.23 3.42
C MET A 272 0.00 -20.82 4.82
N GLY A 273 0.88 -20.15 5.57
CA GLY A 273 0.60 -19.55 6.87
C GLY A 273 0.46 -18.03 6.79
N LEU A 274 -0.56 -17.48 7.44
CA LEU A 274 -0.76 -16.03 7.52
C LEU A 274 0.32 -15.42 8.41
N VAL A 275 1.02 -14.40 7.91
CA VAL A 275 2.13 -13.72 8.61
C VAL A 275 1.89 -12.22 8.83
N GLY A 276 1.03 -11.60 8.05
CA GLY A 276 0.68 -10.19 8.19
C GLY A 276 -0.74 -9.90 7.72
N PHE A 277 -1.40 -8.96 8.38
CA PHE A 277 -2.80 -8.66 8.13
C PHE A 277 -3.09 -7.18 8.34
N HIS A 278 -3.49 -6.47 7.29
CA HIS A 278 -3.94 -5.09 7.32
C HIS A 278 -5.45 -5.06 7.12
N VAL A 279 -6.11 -4.22 7.91
CA VAL A 279 -7.53 -3.92 7.77
C VAL A 279 -7.69 -2.41 7.72
N MET A 280 -8.48 -1.94 6.75
CA MET A 280 -9.00 -0.58 6.76
C MET A 280 -10.52 -0.64 6.73
N THR A 281 -11.16 0.14 7.60
CA THR A 281 -12.62 0.14 7.76
C THR A 281 -13.16 1.55 7.84
N LYS A 282 -14.13 1.86 6.98
CA LYS A 282 -14.82 3.15 7.00
C LYS A 282 -15.97 3.11 7.99
N THR A 283 -15.91 3.96 9.01
CA THR A 283 -16.98 4.10 10.01
C THR A 283 -17.65 5.46 9.89
N ALA A 284 -18.73 5.70 10.64
CA ALA A 284 -19.39 7.00 10.63
C ALA A 284 -18.50 8.07 11.28
N SER A 285 -17.79 7.72 12.37
CA SER A 285 -16.87 8.62 13.06
C SER A 285 -15.52 8.82 12.35
N ALA A 286 -15.11 7.87 11.50
CA ALA A 286 -13.86 7.90 10.77
C ALA A 286 -14.06 7.87 9.24
N PRO A 287 -14.46 8.99 8.62
CA PRO A 287 -14.65 9.06 7.16
C PRO A 287 -13.33 8.90 6.38
N GLN A 288 -12.16 9.16 7.01
CA GLN A 288 -10.83 8.85 6.47
C GLN A 288 -10.37 7.41 6.78
N TRP A 289 -11.28 6.56 7.27
CA TRP A 289 -11.10 5.16 7.62
C TRP A 289 -10.25 4.95 8.89
N ILE A 290 -10.54 3.87 9.62
CA ILE A 290 -9.67 3.32 10.68
C ILE A 290 -8.71 2.32 10.04
N TRP A 291 -7.45 2.31 10.48
CA TRP A 291 -6.39 1.48 9.91
C TRP A 291 -5.73 0.64 10.99
N SER A 292 -5.78 -0.68 10.85
CA SER A 292 -5.23 -1.60 11.84
C SER A 292 -4.29 -2.59 11.18
N THR A 293 -3.20 -2.93 11.87
CA THR A 293 -2.22 -3.89 11.36
C THR A 293 -1.81 -4.92 12.40
N TYR A 294 -1.72 -6.18 11.96
CA TYR A 294 -1.41 -7.33 12.79
C TYR A 294 -0.27 -8.14 12.20
N GLU A 295 0.48 -8.78 13.08
CA GLU A 295 1.57 -9.68 12.73
C GLU A 295 1.43 -11.02 13.42
N GLN A 296 1.97 -12.06 12.79
CA GLN A 296 2.25 -13.31 13.49
C GLN A 296 3.50 -13.12 14.38
N ILE A 297 3.45 -13.64 15.61
CA ILE A 297 4.44 -13.33 16.66
C ILE A 297 5.86 -13.87 16.38
N ASP A 298 5.99 -14.91 15.56
CA ASP A 298 7.25 -15.53 15.13
C ASP A 298 7.80 -14.91 13.82
N ASN A 299 7.38 -13.70 13.46
CA ASN A 299 7.88 -13.04 12.25
C ASN A 299 9.36 -12.64 12.36
N VAL A 300 9.73 -11.96 13.44
CA VAL A 300 11.08 -11.39 13.66
C VAL A 300 11.67 -11.73 15.03
N GLU A 301 10.87 -12.35 15.89
CA GLU A 301 11.21 -12.79 17.24
C GLU A 301 10.83 -14.27 17.39
N GLY A 302 11.19 -14.89 18.51
CA GLY A 302 10.92 -16.30 18.79
C GLY A 302 12.09 -17.24 18.47
N LEU A 303 11.87 -18.56 18.61
CA LEU A 303 12.90 -19.59 18.44
C LEU A 303 13.33 -19.77 16.98
N HIS A 304 12.37 -19.65 16.06
CA HIS A 304 12.59 -19.81 14.62
C HIS A 304 11.90 -18.67 13.86
N PRO A 305 12.44 -17.44 13.91
CA PRO A 305 11.78 -16.30 13.28
C PRO A 305 11.69 -16.47 11.76
N SER A 306 10.54 -16.10 11.20
CA SER A 306 10.24 -16.28 9.78
C SER A 306 11.13 -15.42 8.87
N PHE A 307 11.49 -14.21 9.33
CA PHE A 307 12.17 -13.18 8.55
C PHE A 307 13.46 -12.67 9.18
N PHE A 308 13.98 -13.35 10.21
CA PHE A 308 15.22 -12.97 10.88
C PHE A 308 16.03 -14.19 11.28
N ASN A 309 17.31 -14.22 10.93
CA ASN A 309 18.26 -15.22 11.38
C ASN A 309 19.16 -14.63 12.49
N PRO A 310 18.97 -15.03 13.77
CA PRO A 310 19.80 -14.56 14.86
C PRO A 310 21.29 -14.98 14.73
N ASP A 311 21.58 -16.03 13.96
CA ASP A 311 22.93 -16.56 13.74
C ASP A 311 23.67 -15.85 12.59
N CYS A 312 23.08 -14.81 11.96
CA CYS A 312 23.74 -13.98 10.96
C CYS A 312 23.87 -12.50 11.38
N PRO A 313 24.73 -12.16 12.36
CA PRO A 313 24.90 -10.78 12.81
C PRO A 313 25.53 -9.85 11.75
N SER A 314 26.22 -10.41 10.74
CA SER A 314 26.82 -9.65 9.63
C SER A 314 25.85 -9.38 8.48
N CYS A 315 24.67 -10.00 8.47
CA CYS A 315 23.69 -9.79 7.42
C CYS A 315 23.07 -8.39 7.50
N ARG A 316 22.81 -7.78 6.34
CA ARG A 316 22.21 -6.44 6.26
C ARG A 316 20.74 -6.47 6.65
N GLN A 317 20.39 -5.75 7.71
CA GLN A 317 19.03 -5.70 8.22
C GLN A 317 18.15 -4.69 7.49
N ASN A 318 16.86 -5.00 7.35
CA ASN A 318 15.82 -4.15 6.75
C ASN A 318 16.17 -3.63 5.36
N GLN A 319 16.88 -4.44 4.58
CA GLN A 319 17.18 -4.17 3.18
C GLN A 319 16.51 -5.19 2.27
N GLN A 320 16.14 -4.74 1.08
CA GLN A 320 15.70 -5.63 0.02
C GLN A 320 16.83 -6.57 -0.40
N THR A 321 16.44 -7.74 -0.86
CA THR A 321 17.33 -8.77 -1.40
C THR A 321 16.77 -9.24 -2.75
N GLN A 322 17.59 -9.96 -3.51
CA GLN A 322 17.08 -10.67 -4.69
C GLN A 322 15.99 -11.67 -4.27
N PRO A 323 14.97 -11.93 -5.12
CA PRO A 323 14.00 -12.98 -4.84
C PRO A 323 14.69 -14.30 -4.48
N ARG A 324 14.13 -15.01 -3.48
CA ARG A 324 14.67 -16.26 -2.92
C ARG A 324 15.93 -16.12 -2.05
N VAL A 325 16.51 -14.92 -1.95
CA VAL A 325 17.54 -14.63 -0.94
C VAL A 325 16.85 -14.16 0.34
N PRO A 326 17.04 -14.84 1.49
CA PRO A 326 16.38 -14.48 2.74
C PRO A 326 16.59 -13.02 3.14
N ASN A 327 15.50 -12.32 3.46
CA ASN A 327 15.59 -10.99 4.06
C ASN A 327 15.94 -11.09 5.55
N GLN A 328 16.58 -10.07 6.11
CA GLN A 328 16.80 -9.96 7.55
C GLN A 328 16.01 -8.78 8.08
N ILE A 329 14.77 -9.02 8.46
CA ILE A 329 13.87 -7.99 8.97
C ILE A 329 14.00 -7.92 10.49
N THR A 330 14.17 -6.70 11.01
CA THR A 330 14.11 -6.42 12.44
C THR A 330 13.03 -5.38 12.69
N ARG A 331 12.45 -5.40 13.89
CA ARG A 331 11.47 -4.38 14.28
C ARG A 331 12.19 -3.08 14.59
N VAL A 332 11.88 -2.05 13.83
CA VAL A 332 12.42 -0.70 14.03
C VAL A 332 11.36 0.21 14.65
N THR A 333 10.10 0.04 14.26
CA THR A 333 8.97 0.73 14.89
C THR A 333 8.42 -0.18 15.99
N PRO A 334 8.61 0.16 17.28
CA PRO A 334 8.24 -0.71 18.38
C PRO A 334 6.72 -0.81 18.54
N ILE A 335 6.25 -1.96 19.03
CA ILE A 335 4.88 -2.09 19.55
C ILE A 335 4.85 -1.31 20.88
N PRO A 336 3.93 -0.35 21.07
CA PRO A 336 3.83 0.40 22.32
C PRO A 336 3.69 -0.53 23.54
N ALA A 337 4.52 -0.32 24.56
CA ALA A 337 4.63 -1.20 25.72
C ALA A 337 4.60 -0.46 27.07
N VAL A 338 4.15 0.80 27.05
CA VAL A 338 4.11 1.67 28.24
C VAL A 338 2.70 2.22 28.40
N ASP A 339 2.21 2.25 29.63
CA ASP A 339 0.91 2.85 29.96
C ASP A 339 0.92 4.36 29.65
N PRO A 340 -0.19 4.94 29.18
CA PRO A 340 -0.23 6.35 28.83
C PRO A 340 -0.05 7.27 30.06
N ASP A 341 0.72 8.35 29.89
CA ASP A 341 0.65 9.48 30.83
C ASP A 341 -0.64 10.25 30.59
N CYS A 342 -1.65 9.97 31.41
CA CYS A 342 -2.98 10.55 31.28
C CYS A 342 -3.05 12.07 31.46
N ARG A 343 -1.97 12.73 31.89
CA ARG A 343 -1.86 14.20 31.89
C ARG A 343 -1.58 14.74 30.47
N GLN A 344 -0.98 13.95 29.60
CA GLN A 344 -0.73 14.27 28.19
C GLN A 344 -1.92 13.83 27.33
N LYS A 345 -2.99 14.61 27.39
CA LYS A 345 -4.26 14.27 26.73
C LYS A 345 -4.18 14.12 25.22
N SER A 346 -3.18 14.68 24.55
CA SER A 346 -3.02 14.63 23.08
C SER A 346 -2.02 13.58 22.60
N ALA A 347 -1.48 12.72 23.50
CA ALA A 347 -0.39 11.80 23.15
C ALA A 347 -0.85 10.60 22.29
N ALA A 348 -2.11 10.17 22.39
CA ALA A 348 -2.65 9.00 21.68
C ALA A 348 -1.81 7.72 21.90
N VAL A 349 -1.56 7.40 23.16
CA VAL A 349 -0.79 6.21 23.55
C VAL A 349 -1.71 5.19 24.21
N ASP A 350 -1.51 3.93 23.84
CA ASP A 350 -1.99 2.76 24.57
C ASP A 350 -0.83 1.78 24.81
N ASN A 351 -0.93 0.96 25.87
CA ASN A 351 -0.02 -0.15 26.13
C ASN A 351 -0.45 -1.38 25.33
N ILE A 352 -0.20 -1.34 24.02
CA ILE A 352 -0.58 -2.39 23.06
C ILE A 352 0.02 -3.75 23.45
N PHE A 353 1.26 -3.78 23.96
CA PHE A 353 1.89 -5.02 24.42
C PHE A 353 1.08 -5.69 25.54
N ALA A 354 0.69 -4.94 26.57
CA ALA A 354 -0.15 -5.46 27.65
C ALA A 354 -1.55 -5.85 27.16
N LEU A 355 -2.15 -5.05 26.27
CA LEU A 355 -3.44 -5.36 25.65
C LEU A 355 -3.38 -6.70 24.89
N ASN A 356 -2.35 -6.88 24.05
CA ASN A 356 -2.12 -8.10 23.28
C ASN A 356 -2.03 -9.32 24.20
N GLN A 357 -1.28 -9.25 25.30
CA GLN A 357 -1.17 -10.37 26.25
C GLN A 357 -2.53 -10.79 26.81
N VAL A 358 -3.36 -9.81 27.20
CA VAL A 358 -4.69 -10.08 27.76
C VAL A 358 -5.62 -10.66 26.70
N VAL A 359 -5.63 -10.09 25.48
CA VAL A 359 -6.47 -10.59 24.38
C VAL A 359 -6.04 -12.00 23.96
N GLN A 360 -4.75 -12.23 23.71
CA GLN A 360 -4.22 -13.55 23.32
C GLN A 360 -4.55 -14.63 24.36
N LYS A 361 -4.45 -14.31 25.67
CA LYS A 361 -4.90 -15.21 26.74
C LYS A 361 -6.40 -15.48 26.66
N GLY A 362 -7.20 -14.45 26.38
CA GLY A 362 -8.65 -14.55 26.19
C GLY A 362 -9.05 -15.46 25.02
N LEU A 363 -8.26 -15.48 23.94
CA LEU A 363 -8.47 -16.32 22.75
C LEU A 363 -8.28 -17.83 23.00
N GLY A 364 -7.73 -18.22 24.16
CA GLY A 364 -7.67 -19.62 24.60
C GLY A 364 -6.79 -20.49 23.70
N ASP A 365 -7.35 -21.59 23.19
CA ASP A 365 -6.64 -22.54 22.30
C ASP A 365 -6.76 -22.21 20.82
N SER A 366 -7.38 -21.08 20.48
CA SER A 366 -7.43 -20.63 19.10
C SER A 366 -6.04 -20.26 18.58
N VAL A 367 -5.76 -20.60 17.32
CA VAL A 367 -4.51 -20.23 16.63
C VAL A 367 -4.30 -18.71 16.59
N TRP A 368 -5.37 -17.92 16.67
CA TRP A 368 -5.33 -16.47 16.66
C TRP A 368 -4.59 -15.85 17.87
N ARG A 369 -4.34 -16.63 18.93
CA ARG A 369 -3.46 -16.21 20.05
C ARG A 369 -2.00 -16.01 19.63
N HIS A 370 -1.60 -16.48 18.45
CA HIS A 370 -0.26 -16.31 17.87
C HIS A 370 -0.16 -15.09 16.94
N TYR A 371 -1.15 -14.21 17.00
CA TYR A 371 -1.18 -12.94 16.29
C TYR A 371 -1.27 -11.80 17.28
N GLN A 372 -0.75 -10.64 16.91
CA GLN A 372 -0.73 -9.45 17.76
C GLN A 372 -1.05 -8.19 16.95
N LEU A 373 -1.81 -7.28 17.56
CA LEU A 373 -1.99 -5.93 17.04
C LEU A 373 -0.67 -5.17 17.18
N ILE A 374 -0.25 -4.47 16.14
CA ILE A 374 0.91 -3.58 16.21
C ILE A 374 0.49 -2.21 16.70
N ASN A 375 -0.53 -1.63 16.07
CA ASN A 375 -1.25 -0.43 16.52
C ASN A 375 -2.46 -0.21 15.60
N THR A 376 -3.35 0.71 16.00
CA THR A 376 -4.43 1.24 15.17
C THR A 376 -4.25 2.74 14.94
N GLN A 377 -4.30 3.14 13.67
CA GLN A 377 -4.19 4.51 13.21
C GLN A 377 -5.57 5.07 12.84
N TRP A 378 -5.86 6.27 13.33
CA TRP A 378 -7.18 6.91 13.23
C TRP A 378 -7.05 8.41 12.88
N PRO A 379 -8.02 8.98 12.15
CA PRO A 379 -8.10 10.42 11.90
C PRO A 379 -8.56 11.15 13.16
N VAL A 380 -7.90 12.25 13.51
CA VAL A 380 -8.45 13.17 14.52
C VAL A 380 -9.61 13.94 13.87
N PRO A 381 -10.85 13.81 14.38
CA PRO A 381 -11.99 14.52 13.80
C PRO A 381 -11.79 16.04 13.79
N SER A 382 -12.03 16.67 12.64
CA SER A 382 -12.02 18.13 12.53
C SER A 382 -13.40 18.70 12.88
N ARG A 383 -13.42 19.90 13.49
CA ARG A 383 -14.68 20.65 13.72
C ARG A 383 -15.28 21.22 12.43
N GLN A 384 -14.62 21.05 11.28
CA GLN A 384 -15.15 21.50 9.99
C GLN A 384 -16.03 20.42 9.32
N PRO A 385 -17.22 20.76 8.80
CA PRO A 385 -18.19 19.80 8.25
C PRO A 385 -17.70 18.96 7.06
N SER A 386 -16.68 19.45 6.35
CA SER A 386 -16.04 18.77 5.22
C SER A 386 -14.53 18.72 5.47
N SER A 387 -14.10 17.83 6.37
CA SER A 387 -12.66 17.60 6.57
C SER A 387 -12.03 17.31 5.19
N PRO A 388 -10.90 17.94 4.82
CA PRO A 388 -10.29 17.72 3.52
C PRO A 388 -10.03 16.24 3.31
N SER A 389 -10.35 15.71 2.13
CA SER A 389 -10.19 14.29 1.81
C SER A 389 -8.73 13.84 1.73
N THR A 390 -7.76 14.75 1.88
CA THR A 390 -6.35 14.44 1.66
C THR A 390 -5.38 14.98 2.72
N VAL A 391 -5.70 16.05 3.48
CA VAL A 391 -4.89 16.55 4.61
C VAL A 391 -5.71 16.59 5.89
N PHE A 392 -5.24 15.90 6.91
CA PHE A 392 -5.88 15.80 8.22
C PHE A 392 -4.86 15.31 9.25
N THR A 393 -5.14 15.55 10.53
CA THR A 393 -4.30 15.01 11.59
C THR A 393 -4.57 13.53 11.77
N VAL A 394 -3.51 12.73 11.81
CA VAL A 394 -3.55 11.28 11.97
C VAL A 394 -2.72 10.86 13.18
N LEU A 395 -3.24 9.95 13.98
CA LEU A 395 -2.57 9.42 15.17
C LEU A 395 -2.64 7.88 15.22
N PRO A 396 -1.57 7.19 15.65
CA PRO A 396 -0.19 7.71 15.70
C PRO A 396 0.30 8.08 14.29
N THR A 397 1.29 8.97 14.18
CA THR A 397 1.79 9.45 12.87
C THR A 397 2.54 8.37 12.07
N VAL A 398 3.24 7.48 12.78
CA VAL A 398 3.99 6.35 12.20
C VAL A 398 3.31 5.03 12.57
N LEU A 399 3.09 4.18 11.57
CA LEU A 399 2.60 2.82 11.73
C LEU A 399 3.29 1.91 10.71
N ALA A 400 3.93 0.85 11.19
CA ALA A 400 4.67 -0.07 10.34
C ALA A 400 4.62 -1.51 10.82
N ASN A 401 4.35 -2.41 9.89
CA ASN A 401 4.36 -3.85 10.05
C ASN A 401 5.61 -4.45 9.40
N THR A 402 6.22 -5.46 10.02
CA THR A 402 7.46 -6.09 9.52
C THR A 402 7.28 -6.76 8.16
N THR A 403 6.08 -7.19 7.81
CA THR A 403 5.77 -7.83 6.52
C THR A 403 5.27 -6.84 5.48
N MET A 404 4.60 -5.74 5.87
CA MET A 404 3.98 -4.79 4.94
C MET A 404 4.85 -3.53 4.72
N GLU A 405 5.52 -3.01 5.75
CA GLU A 405 6.38 -1.82 5.69
C GLU A 405 7.86 -2.15 5.91
N SER A 406 8.24 -3.41 5.68
CA SER A 406 9.55 -4.03 5.98
C SER A 406 10.77 -3.11 5.87
N TYR A 407 10.87 -2.32 4.79
CA TYR A 407 12.04 -1.52 4.45
C TYR A 407 11.90 -0.01 4.75
N ILE A 408 10.78 0.42 5.33
CA ILE A 408 10.45 1.84 5.54
C ILE A 408 9.81 2.13 6.91
N GLN A 409 10.00 1.23 7.86
CA GLN A 409 9.26 1.23 9.12
C GLN A 409 9.29 2.58 9.86
N LYS A 410 10.43 3.28 9.85
CA LYS A 410 10.65 4.56 10.56
C LYS A 410 9.76 5.72 10.10
N SER A 411 9.21 5.66 8.89
CA SER A 411 8.52 6.80 8.26
C SER A 411 7.23 6.38 7.57
N SER A 412 6.74 5.17 7.83
CA SER A 412 5.51 4.69 7.20
C SER A 412 4.28 5.21 7.93
N SER A 413 3.24 5.56 7.17
CA SER A 413 1.92 5.94 7.67
C SER A 413 0.89 5.36 6.72
N CYS A 414 -0.04 4.54 7.23
CA CYS A 414 -1.06 3.90 6.39
C CYS A 414 -1.94 4.97 5.74
N MET A 415 -2.55 5.83 6.55
CA MET A 415 -3.36 6.95 6.11
C MET A 415 -2.57 7.94 5.25
N GLY A 416 -1.32 8.23 5.62
CA GLY A 416 -0.47 9.15 4.86
C GLY A 416 -0.16 8.64 3.44
N CYS A 417 0.19 7.37 3.30
CA CYS A 417 0.41 6.72 2.01
C CYS A 417 -0.90 6.65 1.21
N HIS A 418 -2.00 6.26 1.85
CA HIS A 418 -3.28 6.08 1.18
C HIS A 418 -4.01 7.40 0.84
N ALA A 419 -3.68 8.52 1.50
CA ALA A 419 -4.24 9.85 1.21
C ALA A 419 -3.93 10.37 -0.21
N ILE A 420 -3.04 9.70 -0.94
CA ILE A 420 -2.70 10.04 -2.31
C ILE A 420 -3.47 9.19 -3.33
N ALA A 421 -4.25 8.19 -2.89
CA ALA A 421 -5.03 7.35 -3.79
C ALA A 421 -5.91 8.21 -4.71
N ARG A 422 -5.96 7.86 -6.00
CA ARG A 422 -6.65 8.65 -7.04
C ARG A 422 -7.52 7.79 -7.94
N SER A 423 -8.47 8.43 -8.61
CA SER A 423 -9.22 7.81 -9.71
C SER A 423 -8.34 7.65 -10.96
N SER A 424 -8.86 6.88 -11.92
CA SER A 424 -8.32 6.64 -13.25
C SER A 424 -8.22 7.89 -14.14
N ASN A 425 -8.75 9.04 -13.72
CA ASN A 425 -8.66 10.28 -14.51
C ASN A 425 -7.18 10.63 -14.73
N ALA A 426 -6.66 10.55 -15.96
CA ALA A 426 -5.24 10.74 -16.22
C ALA A 426 -4.78 12.23 -16.24
N GLN A 427 -5.72 13.18 -16.28
CA GLN A 427 -5.42 14.61 -16.49
C GLN A 427 -5.46 15.43 -15.20
N GLN A 428 -6.38 15.09 -14.30
CA GLN A 428 -6.63 15.77 -13.04
C GLN A 428 -6.66 14.77 -11.89
N TYR A 429 -6.16 15.21 -10.73
CA TYR A 429 -6.28 14.45 -9.50
C TYR A 429 -7.72 14.50 -8.97
N HIS A 430 -8.29 13.34 -8.73
CA HIS A 430 -9.51 13.15 -7.95
C HIS A 430 -9.22 12.07 -6.91
N SER A 431 -9.54 12.32 -5.65
CA SER A 431 -9.33 11.34 -4.57
C SER A 431 -10.10 10.06 -4.86
N ALA A 432 -9.49 8.92 -4.53
CA ALA A 432 -10.15 7.61 -4.52
C ALA A 432 -10.48 7.15 -3.10
N ASP A 433 -10.80 8.08 -2.21
CA ASP A 433 -11.25 7.82 -0.85
C ASP A 433 -10.33 6.82 -0.12
N PHE A 434 -9.03 7.12 -0.16
CA PHE A 434 -7.96 6.33 0.46
C PHE A 434 -7.77 4.91 -0.09
N SER A 435 -8.57 4.45 -1.06
CA SER A 435 -8.41 3.11 -1.63
C SER A 435 -7.65 3.14 -2.95
N PHE A 436 -6.49 2.50 -2.92
CA PHE A 436 -5.69 2.22 -4.10
C PHE A 436 -6.34 1.22 -5.06
N THR A 437 -7.31 0.41 -4.60
CA THR A 437 -7.93 -0.61 -5.47
C THR A 437 -8.76 0.03 -6.59
N PHE A 438 -9.28 1.24 -6.41
CA PHE A 438 -9.98 1.94 -7.49
C PHE A 438 -9.07 2.20 -8.69
N ALA A 439 -7.76 2.40 -8.46
CA ALA A 439 -6.81 2.55 -9.56
C ALA A 439 -6.76 1.31 -10.45
N ASP A 440 -7.20 0.13 -9.97
CA ASP A 440 -7.16 -1.11 -10.73
C ASP A 440 -8.18 -1.17 -11.89
N ALA A 441 -9.07 -0.18 -12.01
CA ALA A 441 -10.04 -0.07 -13.09
C ALA A 441 -9.39 -0.20 -14.48
N ARG A 442 -10.08 -0.91 -15.38
CA ARG A 442 -9.56 -1.24 -16.73
C ARG A 442 -10.45 -0.66 -17.83
N PRO A 443 -9.89 -0.42 -19.04
CA PRO A 443 -8.46 -0.46 -19.38
C PRO A 443 -7.65 0.64 -18.66
N VAL A 444 -6.31 0.57 -18.63
CA VAL A 444 -5.53 1.64 -18.00
C VAL A 444 -5.49 2.86 -18.93
N LEU A 445 -6.04 3.99 -18.46
CA LEU A 445 -6.00 5.24 -19.21
C LEU A 445 -4.60 5.83 -19.23
N LYS A 446 -4.12 6.20 -20.42
CA LYS A 446 -2.82 6.84 -20.60
C LYS A 446 -2.98 8.35 -20.60
N ASN A 447 -2.06 9.05 -19.95
CA ASN A 447 -1.96 10.50 -20.10
C ASN A 447 -1.32 10.83 -21.46
N THR A 448 -2.12 11.36 -22.38
CA THR A 448 -1.67 11.71 -23.75
C THR A 448 -0.84 13.00 -23.83
N GLN A 449 -0.71 13.73 -22.71
CA GLN A 449 0.06 14.98 -22.64
C GLN A 449 1.52 14.78 -22.22
N ILE A 450 1.96 13.53 -22.01
CA ILE A 450 3.35 13.20 -21.64
C ILE A 450 3.95 12.36 -22.77
N ILE A 451 5.11 12.77 -23.29
CA ILE A 451 5.83 12.01 -24.32
C ILE A 451 6.47 10.79 -23.67
N PRO A 452 6.25 9.56 -24.19
CA PRO A 452 6.90 8.37 -23.66
C PRO A 452 8.42 8.40 -23.90
N PRO A 453 9.21 7.63 -23.12
CA PRO A 453 10.64 7.48 -23.38
C PRO A 453 10.96 7.04 -24.82
N PRO A 454 12.14 7.41 -25.38
CA PRO A 454 12.57 6.94 -26.70
C PRO A 454 12.57 5.40 -26.78
N ARG A 455 11.87 4.83 -27.77
CA ARG A 455 11.81 3.37 -27.97
C ARG A 455 12.41 2.91 -29.30
N SER A 456 12.15 3.66 -30.36
CA SER A 456 12.70 3.39 -31.69
C SER A 456 12.64 4.65 -32.55
N PRO A 457 13.56 4.81 -33.53
CA PRO A 457 13.56 5.96 -34.42
C PRO A 457 12.32 5.94 -35.31
N LYS A 458 11.73 7.12 -35.55
CA LYS A 458 10.46 7.31 -36.27
C LYS A 458 10.65 8.10 -37.56
N THR A 459 11.64 8.98 -37.60
CA THR A 459 12.00 9.78 -38.76
C THR A 459 13.39 9.40 -39.31
N ASN A 460 13.77 9.93 -40.48
CA ASN A 460 15.16 9.84 -40.97
C ASN A 460 16.12 10.54 -40.00
N TRP A 461 15.74 11.72 -39.52
CA TRP A 461 16.54 12.46 -38.55
C TRP A 461 16.75 11.68 -37.26
N ASP A 462 15.73 10.98 -36.76
CA ASP A 462 15.88 10.11 -35.59
C ASP A 462 16.89 9.00 -35.84
N ARG A 463 16.89 8.39 -37.04
CA ARG A 463 17.83 7.31 -37.39
C ARG A 463 19.26 7.83 -37.40
N ASP A 464 19.49 9.01 -37.97
CA ASP A 464 20.81 9.63 -38.07
C ASP A 464 21.33 10.07 -36.69
N ASN A 465 20.44 10.40 -35.75
CA ASN A 465 20.78 10.94 -34.43
C ASN A 465 20.50 9.98 -33.27
N TRP A 466 20.12 8.73 -33.54
CA TRP A 466 19.53 7.84 -32.53
C TRP A 466 20.42 7.61 -31.31
N ASN A 467 21.72 7.41 -31.54
CA ASN A 467 22.69 7.21 -30.46
C ASN A 467 22.82 8.46 -29.57
N SER A 468 22.78 9.65 -30.16
CA SER A 468 22.83 10.93 -29.44
C SER A 468 21.54 11.17 -28.64
N ILE A 469 20.37 10.85 -29.23
CA ILE A 469 19.07 10.90 -28.54
C ILE A 469 19.07 10.00 -27.30
N LEU A 470 19.51 8.74 -27.45
CA LEU A 470 19.60 7.80 -26.34
C LEU A 470 20.61 8.25 -25.28
N ARG A 471 21.78 8.77 -25.70
CA ARG A 471 22.79 9.30 -24.78
C ARG A 471 22.24 10.50 -23.99
N GLY A 472 21.58 11.45 -24.64
CA GLY A 472 20.97 12.61 -24.00
C GLY A 472 19.89 12.21 -23.00
N TYR A 473 19.02 11.28 -23.38
CA TYR A 473 18.02 10.71 -22.48
C TYR A 473 18.67 10.05 -21.26
N GLN A 474 19.73 9.25 -21.44
CA GLN A 474 20.45 8.60 -20.35
C GLN A 474 21.08 9.60 -19.38
N ILE A 475 21.81 10.61 -19.89
CA ILE A 475 22.39 11.68 -19.06
C ILE A 475 21.29 12.40 -18.29
N ALA A 476 20.18 12.75 -18.94
CA ALA A 476 19.08 13.46 -18.28
C ALA A 476 18.39 12.61 -17.20
N ASN A 477 18.18 11.32 -17.47
CA ASN A 477 17.50 10.41 -16.57
C ASN A 477 18.37 10.00 -15.36
N LYS A 478 19.68 9.86 -15.57
CA LYS A 478 20.65 9.30 -14.61
C LYS A 478 21.93 10.14 -14.53
N THR A 479 21.78 11.45 -14.34
CA THR A 479 22.89 12.41 -14.49
C THR A 479 24.07 12.13 -13.58
N TYR A 480 23.82 11.99 -12.28
CA TYR A 480 24.86 11.65 -11.30
C TYR A 480 25.53 10.30 -11.59
N GLU A 481 24.78 9.26 -11.98
CA GLU A 481 25.37 7.95 -12.30
C GLU A 481 26.25 8.02 -13.56
N THR A 482 25.85 8.83 -14.55
CA THR A 482 26.51 8.93 -15.86
C THR A 482 27.70 9.89 -15.85
N LEU A 483 27.59 10.96 -15.05
CA LEU A 483 28.53 12.08 -14.99
C LEU A 483 28.86 12.43 -13.52
N PRO A 484 29.33 11.47 -12.70
CA PRO A 484 29.54 11.69 -11.26
C PRO A 484 30.58 12.79 -10.97
N GLN A 485 31.55 12.98 -11.86
CA GLN A 485 32.57 14.03 -11.76
C GLN A 485 31.99 15.45 -11.85
N TYR A 486 30.82 15.61 -12.45
CA TYR A 486 30.12 16.89 -12.56
C TYR A 486 29.02 17.05 -11.51
N VAL A 487 28.68 16.00 -10.76
CA VAL A 487 27.66 15.99 -9.69
C VAL A 487 28.21 15.33 -8.42
N PRO A 488 29.30 15.86 -7.83
CA PRO A 488 30.01 15.17 -6.75
C PRO A 488 29.23 15.12 -5.42
N GLN A 489 28.30 16.06 -5.19
CA GLN A 489 27.66 16.23 -3.88
C GLN A 489 26.15 15.90 -3.88
N ALA A 490 25.33 16.57 -4.70
CA ALA A 490 23.87 16.43 -4.62
C ALA A 490 23.36 15.04 -5.01
N LYS A 491 24.09 14.31 -5.85
CA LYS A 491 23.66 13.01 -6.40
C LYS A 491 22.31 13.06 -7.13
N LEU A 492 21.83 14.23 -7.53
CA LEU A 492 20.55 14.42 -8.24
C LEU A 492 20.67 14.12 -9.74
N HIS A 493 19.53 14.09 -10.43
CA HIS A 493 19.43 13.95 -11.88
C HIS A 493 18.60 15.10 -12.47
N CYS A 494 18.74 15.40 -13.76
CA CYS A 494 17.83 16.33 -14.41
C CYS A 494 16.37 15.88 -14.22
N ALA A 495 16.13 14.57 -14.34
CA ALA A 495 14.83 13.95 -14.10
C ALA A 495 14.29 14.06 -12.66
N SER A 496 15.10 14.48 -11.67
CA SER A 496 14.60 14.76 -10.31
C SER A 496 13.59 15.93 -10.29
N CYS A 497 13.72 16.86 -11.23
CA CYS A 497 12.91 18.09 -11.29
C CYS A 497 12.17 18.24 -12.63
N HIS A 498 12.75 17.71 -13.71
CA HIS A 498 12.17 17.66 -15.04
C HIS A 498 11.49 16.30 -15.23
N LEU A 499 10.26 16.14 -14.71
CA LEU A 499 9.58 14.85 -14.71
C LEU A 499 9.39 14.30 -16.12
N SER A 500 9.34 12.97 -16.21
CA SER A 500 9.38 12.24 -17.48
C SER A 500 10.58 12.66 -18.36
N VAL A 501 11.71 13.01 -17.71
CA VAL A 501 12.95 13.41 -18.38
C VAL A 501 12.75 14.66 -19.26
N GLY A 502 11.95 15.63 -18.79
CA GLY A 502 11.64 16.86 -19.52
C GLY A 502 10.47 16.75 -20.50
N ALA A 503 9.79 15.60 -20.55
CA ALA A 503 8.63 15.35 -21.39
C ALA A 503 7.26 15.71 -20.76
N ASP A 504 7.23 16.15 -19.50
CA ASP A 504 5.98 16.53 -18.82
C ASP A 504 5.76 18.06 -18.88
N PRO A 505 4.71 18.56 -19.57
CA PRO A 505 4.44 19.99 -19.70
C PRO A 505 4.12 20.69 -18.38
N LYS A 506 3.82 19.96 -17.30
CA LYS A 506 3.57 20.52 -15.96
C LYS A 506 4.81 20.52 -15.06
N ALA A 507 5.93 19.97 -15.52
CA ALA A 507 7.15 19.78 -14.72
C ALA A 507 8.40 20.39 -15.38
N SER A 508 8.34 21.68 -15.72
CA SER A 508 9.42 22.42 -16.40
C SER A 508 9.93 21.69 -17.64
N SER A 509 9.03 21.36 -18.57
CA SER A 509 9.40 20.63 -19.80
C SER A 509 10.49 21.32 -20.60
N TRP A 510 11.15 20.55 -21.46
CA TRP A 510 12.17 21.06 -22.38
C TRP A 510 11.61 21.49 -23.74
N PHE A 511 10.28 21.50 -23.86
CA PHE A 511 9.61 21.90 -25.07
C PHE A 511 9.86 23.37 -25.39
N GLY A 512 10.22 23.65 -26.65
CA GLY A 512 10.50 25.00 -27.15
C GLY A 512 11.83 25.59 -26.68
N MET A 513 12.66 24.89 -25.91
CA MET A 513 13.92 25.45 -25.37
C MET A 513 14.93 25.82 -26.46
N ILE A 514 15.00 25.03 -27.54
CA ILE A 514 15.88 25.29 -28.71
C ILE A 514 15.61 26.69 -29.28
N LYS A 515 14.33 27.01 -29.51
CA LYS A 515 13.91 28.33 -30.03
C LYS A 515 14.09 29.43 -28.99
N LYS A 516 13.75 29.16 -27.73
CA LYS A 516 13.85 30.14 -26.64
C LYS A 516 15.27 30.68 -26.45
N TYR A 517 16.27 29.81 -26.60
CA TYR A 517 17.69 30.15 -26.43
C TYR A 517 18.46 30.29 -27.75
N GLN A 518 17.78 30.37 -28.90
CA GLN A 518 18.41 30.63 -30.20
C GLN A 518 19.61 29.69 -30.47
N TYR A 519 19.39 28.37 -30.31
CA TYR A 519 20.39 27.36 -30.63
C TYR A 519 20.24 26.88 -32.09
N PRO A 520 21.32 26.75 -32.88
CA PRO A 520 22.75 26.81 -32.50
C PRO A 520 23.41 28.19 -32.70
N GLU A 521 22.64 29.27 -32.90
CA GLU A 521 23.18 30.61 -33.16
C GLU A 521 23.94 31.19 -31.96
N THR A 522 23.54 30.82 -30.73
CA THR A 522 24.18 31.23 -29.47
C THR A 522 24.54 30.02 -28.60
N ASP A 523 25.37 30.25 -27.58
CA ASP A 523 25.72 29.28 -26.54
C ASP A 523 24.84 29.42 -25.27
N ASP A 524 23.75 30.19 -25.33
CA ASP A 524 22.89 30.49 -24.18
C ASP A 524 22.18 29.24 -23.65
N LEU A 525 21.85 28.27 -24.52
CA LEU A 525 21.27 27.00 -24.08
C LEU A 525 22.28 26.17 -23.28
N GLN A 526 23.53 26.12 -23.73
CA GLN A 526 24.64 25.44 -23.05
C GLN A 526 24.92 26.10 -21.70
N LYS A 527 24.99 27.45 -21.66
CA LYS A 527 25.10 28.22 -20.41
C LYS A 527 23.93 27.95 -19.47
N ARG A 528 22.71 27.83 -19.99
CA ARG A 528 21.53 27.48 -19.19
C ARG A 528 21.63 26.08 -18.59
N ILE A 529 22.11 25.10 -19.37
CA ILE A 529 22.37 23.73 -18.89
C ILE A 529 23.42 23.77 -17.77
N ASN A 530 24.53 24.50 -17.95
CA ASN A 530 25.57 24.64 -16.95
C ASN A 530 25.08 25.28 -15.64
N SER A 531 24.22 26.29 -15.71
CA SER A 531 23.58 26.85 -14.51
C SER A 531 22.76 25.80 -13.75
N CYS A 532 22.12 24.84 -14.44
CA CYS A 532 21.46 23.72 -13.76
C CYS A 532 22.46 22.75 -13.10
N PHE A 533 23.61 22.47 -13.72
CA PHE A 533 24.67 21.68 -13.10
C PHE A 533 25.20 22.36 -11.83
N GLU A 534 25.48 23.65 -11.89
CA GLU A 534 26.05 24.43 -10.78
C GLU A 534 25.04 24.61 -9.63
N HIS A 535 23.76 24.86 -9.95
CA HIS A 535 22.75 25.22 -8.95
C HIS A 535 21.91 24.02 -8.51
N SER A 536 21.19 23.41 -9.45
CA SER A 536 20.25 22.32 -9.16
C SER A 536 20.94 21.00 -8.83
N LEU A 537 22.06 20.71 -9.47
CA LEU A 537 22.85 19.50 -9.20
C LEU A 537 24.00 19.75 -8.21
N ASN A 538 24.13 20.99 -7.70
CA ASN A 538 25.19 21.43 -6.81
C ASN A 538 26.56 20.87 -7.24
N GLY A 539 26.92 21.14 -8.49
CA GLY A 539 28.02 20.46 -9.17
C GLY A 539 28.90 21.41 -9.97
N LEU A 540 29.55 20.87 -11.00
CA LEU A 540 30.47 21.59 -11.87
C LEU A 540 29.87 21.74 -13.28
N PRO A 541 30.12 22.86 -13.97
CA PRO A 541 29.64 23.04 -15.34
C PRO A 541 30.31 22.07 -16.31
N LEU A 542 29.61 21.73 -17.39
CA LEU A 542 30.20 21.04 -18.53
C LEU A 542 31.08 22.02 -19.34
N PRO A 543 32.13 21.54 -20.05
CA PRO A 543 32.87 22.37 -20.98
C PRO A 543 31.94 23.01 -22.03
N LEU A 544 32.07 24.33 -22.25
CA LEU A 544 31.28 25.10 -23.22
C LEU A 544 31.76 24.93 -24.69
N GLU A 545 32.62 23.95 -24.95
CA GLU A 545 33.07 23.62 -26.30
C GLU A 545 31.87 23.23 -27.17
N ARG A 546 31.82 23.77 -28.40
CA ARG A 546 30.67 23.61 -29.30
C ARG A 546 30.35 22.14 -29.58
N ASP A 547 31.36 21.29 -29.61
CA ASP A 547 31.31 19.86 -29.90
C ASP A 547 31.41 18.99 -28.63
N ASN A 548 31.23 19.57 -27.43
CA ASN A 548 31.19 18.78 -26.19
C ASN A 548 30.12 17.67 -26.30
N PRO A 549 30.49 16.39 -26.25
CA PRO A 549 29.59 15.30 -26.60
C PRO A 549 28.40 15.17 -25.64
N GLU A 550 28.60 15.49 -24.35
CA GLU A 550 27.54 15.38 -23.34
C GLU A 550 26.51 16.52 -23.47
N SER A 551 26.99 17.75 -23.65
CA SER A 551 26.11 18.90 -23.93
C SER A 551 25.35 18.70 -25.24
N GLN A 552 26.02 18.22 -26.29
CA GLN A 552 25.38 17.98 -27.59
C GLN A 552 24.34 16.85 -27.54
N ALA A 553 24.60 15.79 -26.78
CA ALA A 553 23.62 14.73 -26.58
C ALA A 553 22.34 15.23 -25.88
N LEU A 554 22.48 16.03 -24.81
CA LEU A 554 21.35 16.66 -24.14
C LEU A 554 20.53 17.55 -25.08
N ILE A 555 21.20 18.40 -25.88
CA ILE A 555 20.53 19.29 -26.84
C ILE A 555 19.84 18.49 -27.96
N THR A 556 20.49 17.43 -28.46
CA THR A 556 19.90 16.55 -29.47
C THR A 556 18.62 15.88 -28.94
N TYR A 557 18.63 15.44 -27.68
CA TYR A 557 17.44 14.91 -27.03
C TYR A 557 16.34 15.99 -26.86
N MET A 558 16.66 17.24 -26.54
CA MET A 558 15.69 18.34 -26.51
C MET A 558 15.09 18.64 -27.90
N GLN A 559 15.88 18.53 -28.97
CA GLN A 559 15.38 18.64 -30.35
C GLN A 559 14.39 17.50 -30.67
N TRP A 560 14.72 16.27 -30.28
CA TRP A 560 13.81 15.13 -30.41
C TRP A 560 12.49 15.34 -29.65
N LEU A 561 12.56 15.84 -28.41
CA LEU A 561 11.35 16.17 -27.63
C LEU A 561 10.45 17.20 -28.32
N ASN A 562 11.02 18.19 -29.03
CA ASN A 562 10.21 19.15 -29.78
C ASN A 562 9.47 18.48 -30.95
N GLN A 563 10.16 17.61 -31.71
CA GLN A 563 9.53 16.86 -32.81
C GLN A 563 8.39 15.97 -32.31
N GLU A 564 8.62 15.27 -31.19
CA GLU A 564 7.58 14.44 -30.60
C GLU A 564 6.45 15.28 -29.98
N ALA A 565 6.73 16.46 -29.40
CA ALA A 565 5.69 17.37 -28.91
C ALA A 565 4.74 17.81 -30.04
N GLU A 566 5.28 18.13 -31.22
CA GLU A 566 4.48 18.44 -32.42
C GLU A 566 3.65 17.24 -32.86
N ARG A 567 4.26 16.05 -32.91
CA ARG A 567 3.59 14.80 -33.32
C ARG A 567 2.45 14.40 -32.39
N PHE A 568 2.66 14.53 -31.07
CA PHE A 568 1.65 14.29 -30.04
C PHE A 568 0.68 15.47 -29.87
N LYS A 569 0.87 16.56 -30.62
CA LYS A 569 0.07 17.80 -30.56
C LYS A 569 0.01 18.40 -29.16
N ILE A 570 1.13 18.36 -28.45
CA ILE A 570 1.27 18.92 -27.11
C ILE A 570 1.26 20.45 -27.20
N THR A 571 0.46 21.08 -26.34
CA THR A 571 0.50 22.54 -26.19
C THR A 571 1.73 22.94 -25.39
N LEU A 572 2.57 23.80 -25.97
CA LEU A 572 3.77 24.30 -25.30
C LEU A 572 3.39 25.09 -24.03
N PRO A 573 3.96 24.75 -22.86
CA PRO A 573 3.64 25.47 -21.64
C PRO A 573 4.21 26.89 -21.67
N LYS A 574 3.43 27.85 -21.17
CA LYS A 574 3.84 29.27 -21.09
C LYS A 574 4.79 29.55 -19.92
N THR A 575 4.73 28.72 -18.89
CA THR A 575 5.50 28.83 -17.64
C THR A 575 6.19 27.50 -17.35
N ALA A 576 7.25 27.50 -16.54
CA ALA A 576 7.94 26.27 -16.15
C ALA A 576 7.02 25.31 -15.39
N TYR A 577 6.20 25.84 -14.49
CA TYR A 577 5.18 25.11 -13.76
C TYR A 577 3.84 25.84 -13.90
N PRO A 578 2.69 25.14 -13.87
CA PRO A 578 1.38 25.78 -13.81
C PRO A 578 1.31 26.84 -12.69
N ASN A 579 0.64 27.95 -12.97
CA ASN A 579 0.44 28.98 -11.96
C ASN A 579 -0.56 28.52 -10.90
N ILE A 580 -0.33 28.95 -9.67
CA ILE A 580 -1.19 28.73 -8.51
C ILE A 580 -1.52 30.08 -7.89
N GLN A 581 -2.56 30.16 -7.06
CA GLN A 581 -2.83 31.36 -6.28
C GLN A 581 -1.63 31.66 -5.37
N LYS A 582 -1.20 32.93 -5.32
CA LYS A 582 -0.14 33.35 -4.39
C LYS A 582 -0.73 33.52 -2.98
N LEU A 583 -0.18 32.80 -2.02
CA LEU A 583 -0.63 32.74 -0.62
C LEU A 583 0.59 32.78 0.30
N ASP A 584 0.38 33.12 1.57
CA ASP A 584 1.40 33.01 2.61
C ASP A 584 1.39 31.58 3.17
N GLY A 585 2.56 30.95 3.28
CA GLY A 585 2.67 29.59 3.81
C GLY A 585 2.97 29.54 5.31
N ASP A 586 2.33 28.61 6.02
CA ASP A 586 2.63 28.25 7.40
C ASP A 586 3.56 27.04 7.44
N SER A 587 4.80 27.24 7.88
CA SER A 587 5.80 26.18 8.00
C SER A 587 5.41 25.07 8.98
N LYS A 588 4.59 25.32 10.00
CA LYS A 588 4.16 24.28 10.94
C LYS A 588 3.14 23.35 10.29
N LEU A 589 2.18 23.92 9.55
CA LEU A 589 1.25 23.12 8.74
C LEU A 589 2.00 22.37 7.63
N GLY A 590 2.98 23.01 7.01
CA GLY A 590 3.85 22.40 6.01
C GLY A 590 4.61 21.18 6.53
N GLN A 591 5.09 21.22 7.77
CA GLN A 591 5.72 20.08 8.42
C GLN A 591 4.73 18.91 8.59
N ALA A 592 3.52 19.17 9.09
CA ALA A 592 2.50 18.15 9.26
C ALA A 592 2.12 17.50 7.91
N ILE A 593 1.98 18.30 6.86
CA ILE A 593 1.73 17.82 5.49
C ILE A 593 2.91 16.97 5.00
N PHE A 594 4.15 17.41 5.24
CA PHE A 594 5.35 16.66 4.87
C PHE A 594 5.38 15.27 5.53
N GLU A 595 5.17 15.22 6.85
CA GLU A 595 5.14 13.97 7.62
C GLU A 595 4.05 13.02 7.11
N GLN A 596 2.86 13.56 6.80
CA GLN A 596 1.74 12.76 6.29
C GLN A 596 1.96 12.26 4.86
N LYS A 597 2.37 13.11 3.92
CA LYS A 597 2.30 12.80 2.48
C LYS A 597 3.65 12.61 1.78
N CYS A 598 4.76 12.98 2.42
CA CYS A 598 6.06 13.07 1.74
C CYS A 598 7.13 12.22 2.42
N ALA A 599 7.16 12.18 3.75
CA ALA A 599 8.20 11.53 4.54
C ALA A 599 8.32 10.02 4.26
N PHE A 600 7.21 9.35 3.93
CA PHE A 600 7.26 7.93 3.55
C PHE A 600 8.14 7.70 2.31
N CYS A 601 8.21 8.66 1.37
CA CYS A 601 9.12 8.64 0.23
C CYS A 601 10.46 9.28 0.54
N HIS A 602 10.48 10.47 1.14
CA HIS A 602 11.68 11.31 1.24
C HIS A 602 12.43 11.22 2.58
N GLY A 603 11.98 10.36 3.50
CA GLY A 603 12.49 10.30 4.87
C GLY A 603 11.91 11.41 5.75
N LEU A 604 11.88 11.19 7.07
CA LEU A 604 11.37 12.20 8.01
C LEU A 604 12.26 13.45 8.08
N ASN A 605 13.54 13.31 7.74
CA ASN A 605 14.50 14.42 7.69
C ASN A 605 14.78 14.85 6.26
N GLY A 606 13.91 14.53 5.29
CA GLY A 606 14.04 14.90 3.88
C GLY A 606 15.34 14.40 3.23
N GLU A 607 15.99 13.44 3.87
CA GLU A 607 17.31 12.91 3.50
C GLU A 607 17.26 12.06 2.25
N GLY A 608 16.07 11.83 1.68
CA GLY A 608 15.86 10.97 0.53
C GLY A 608 16.05 9.51 0.90
N ARG A 609 16.17 8.67 -0.13
CA ARG A 609 16.46 7.26 0.04
C ARG A 609 17.39 6.77 -1.06
N TYR A 610 18.42 6.04 -0.65
CA TYR A 610 19.54 5.65 -1.49
C TYR A 610 19.79 4.15 -1.41
N GLY A 611 20.14 3.57 -2.55
CA GLY A 611 20.66 2.21 -2.65
C GLY A 611 21.90 2.20 -3.53
N SER A 612 22.97 1.53 -3.08
CA SER A 612 24.28 1.56 -3.76
C SER A 612 24.77 2.99 -4.07
N ASN A 613 24.47 3.94 -3.19
CA ASN A 613 24.79 5.38 -3.32
C ASN A 613 24.01 6.15 -4.40
N THR A 614 23.04 5.53 -5.06
CA THR A 614 22.11 6.16 -6.02
C THR A 614 20.76 6.37 -5.36
N TYR A 615 20.15 7.54 -5.53
CA TYR A 615 18.82 7.76 -4.96
C TYR A 615 17.76 7.00 -5.77
N TYR A 616 16.76 6.46 -5.07
CA TYR A 616 15.48 6.07 -5.67
C TYR A 616 14.35 6.98 -5.19
N ARG A 617 14.60 7.78 -4.15
CA ARG A 617 13.85 8.98 -3.77
C ARG A 617 14.84 10.09 -3.44
N PRO A 618 14.81 11.25 -4.14
CA PRO A 618 15.83 12.27 -3.95
C PRO A 618 15.71 12.93 -2.57
N ALA A 619 16.84 13.41 -2.05
CA ALA A 619 16.85 14.29 -0.89
C ALA A 619 16.26 15.67 -1.26
N LEU A 620 15.43 16.21 -0.38
CA LEU A 620 14.77 17.51 -0.59
C LEU A 620 15.54 18.68 0.02
N TRP A 621 16.42 18.37 0.96
CA TRP A 621 17.36 19.28 1.61
C TRP A 621 18.58 18.50 2.14
N GLY A 622 19.48 19.19 2.85
CA GLY A 622 20.77 18.65 3.25
C GLY A 622 21.80 18.66 2.12
N ASP A 623 22.98 18.09 2.39
CA ASP A 623 24.15 18.15 1.48
C ASP A 623 23.90 17.46 0.13
N GLN A 624 23.02 16.45 0.12
CA GLN A 624 22.66 15.70 -1.09
C GLN A 624 21.47 16.30 -1.85
N SER A 625 21.20 17.60 -1.68
CA SER A 625 20.13 18.29 -2.40
C SER A 625 20.65 19.48 -3.21
N PHE A 626 19.74 20.15 -3.90
CA PHE A 626 20.03 21.36 -4.67
C PHE A 626 20.40 22.53 -3.74
N ASN A 627 21.27 23.42 -4.22
CA ASN A 627 21.74 24.56 -3.43
C ASN A 627 20.77 25.75 -3.45
N ARG A 628 21.05 26.78 -2.65
CA ARG A 628 20.21 27.99 -2.50
C ARG A 628 20.04 28.81 -3.78
N LEU A 629 20.91 28.64 -4.79
CA LEU A 629 20.82 29.36 -6.07
C LEU A 629 19.93 28.62 -7.09
N ALA A 630 19.44 27.42 -6.79
CA ALA A 630 18.55 26.68 -7.65
C ALA A 630 17.16 27.33 -7.70
N GLY A 631 16.51 27.29 -8.87
CA GLY A 631 15.16 27.85 -9.01
C GLY A 631 14.13 27.24 -8.05
N LEU A 632 14.24 25.93 -7.77
CA LEU A 632 13.39 25.21 -6.82
C LEU A 632 13.72 25.52 -5.34
N ALA A 633 14.80 26.26 -5.05
CA ALA A 633 15.03 26.79 -3.71
C ALA A 633 14.14 28.01 -3.41
N GLN A 634 13.51 28.61 -4.42
CA GLN A 634 12.55 29.69 -4.22
C GLN A 634 11.17 29.12 -3.87
N THR A 635 10.60 29.58 -2.75
CA THR A 635 9.32 29.09 -2.21
C THR A 635 8.18 29.12 -3.24
N GLU A 636 8.05 30.19 -4.03
CA GLU A 636 7.00 30.28 -5.06
C GLU A 636 7.16 29.21 -6.15
N THR A 637 8.39 29.04 -6.66
CA THR A 637 8.68 28.04 -7.70
C THR A 637 8.46 26.62 -7.15
N LEU A 638 8.88 26.39 -5.91
CA LEU A 638 8.68 25.11 -5.22
C LEU A 638 7.19 24.82 -5.01
N ALA A 639 6.39 25.78 -4.55
CA ALA A 639 4.95 25.61 -4.36
C ALA A 639 4.24 25.22 -5.67
N LYS A 640 4.59 25.87 -6.80
CA LYS A 640 4.05 25.51 -8.13
C LYS A 640 4.42 24.09 -8.56
N PHE A 641 5.68 23.70 -8.32
CA PHE A 641 6.15 22.33 -8.58
C PHE A 641 5.38 21.32 -7.71
N LEU A 642 5.28 21.57 -6.40
CA LEU A 642 4.60 20.70 -5.44
C LEU A 642 3.13 20.51 -5.82
N LYS A 643 2.36 21.58 -6.04
CA LYS A 643 0.94 21.52 -6.43
C LYS A 643 0.73 20.68 -7.68
N SER A 644 1.58 20.87 -8.70
CA SER A 644 1.34 20.28 -10.02
C SER A 644 1.87 18.86 -10.16
N ASN A 645 2.86 18.48 -9.34
CA ASN A 645 3.65 17.28 -9.58
C ASN A 645 3.82 16.37 -8.36
N MET A 646 3.52 16.87 -7.16
CA MET A 646 3.67 16.10 -5.92
C MET A 646 2.33 15.87 -5.21
N PRO A 647 2.18 14.73 -4.51
CA PRO A 647 3.06 13.55 -4.51
C PRO A 647 3.25 12.95 -5.92
N TYR A 648 4.40 12.33 -6.21
CA TYR A 648 4.79 11.93 -7.57
C TYR A 648 3.71 11.09 -8.27
N GLN A 649 3.32 11.45 -9.51
CA GLN A 649 2.17 10.94 -10.28
C GLN A 649 0.77 11.21 -9.70
N PHE A 650 0.67 11.87 -8.55
CA PHE A 650 -0.57 12.32 -7.90
C PHE A 650 -0.64 13.86 -7.81
N GLY A 651 0.06 14.55 -8.71
CA GLY A 651 0.02 16.00 -8.82
C GLY A 651 -1.41 16.53 -8.92
N GLY A 652 -1.72 17.56 -8.14
CA GLY A 652 -3.06 18.08 -7.91
C GLY A 652 -3.68 17.65 -6.57
N ASN A 653 -3.09 16.69 -5.85
CA ASN A 653 -3.54 16.21 -4.53
C ASN A 653 -3.45 17.25 -3.42
N LEU A 654 -2.50 18.18 -3.52
CA LEU A 654 -2.35 19.31 -2.59
C LEU A 654 -3.27 20.45 -3.00
N THR A 655 -3.88 21.17 -2.06
CA THR A 655 -4.47 22.50 -2.33
C THR A 655 -3.37 23.53 -2.59
N ASP A 656 -3.73 24.71 -3.09
CA ASP A 656 -2.77 25.80 -3.28
C ASP A 656 -2.16 26.21 -1.94
N GLN A 657 -2.97 26.33 -0.87
CA GLN A 657 -2.49 26.65 0.47
C GLN A 657 -1.54 25.58 1.01
N GLU A 658 -1.89 24.30 0.88
CA GLU A 658 -1.03 23.18 1.31
C GLU A 658 0.31 23.17 0.57
N ALA A 659 0.32 23.53 -0.71
CA ALA A 659 1.56 23.64 -1.48
C ALA A 659 2.45 24.79 -0.98
N TRP A 660 1.88 25.93 -0.57
CA TRP A 660 2.61 27.05 0.03
C TRP A 660 3.13 26.75 1.43
N ASP A 661 2.31 26.10 2.26
CA ASP A 661 2.69 25.65 3.60
C ASP A 661 3.89 24.68 3.51
N LEU A 662 3.76 23.65 2.66
CA LEU A 662 4.81 22.65 2.44
C LEU A 662 6.08 23.28 1.84
N ALA A 663 5.95 24.17 0.86
CA ALA A 663 7.10 24.87 0.29
C ALA A 663 7.83 25.72 1.35
N SER A 664 7.08 26.41 2.21
CA SER A 664 7.62 27.24 3.29
C SER A 664 8.36 26.42 4.34
N PHE A 665 7.89 25.21 4.62
CA PHE A 665 8.60 24.25 5.48
C PHE A 665 9.91 23.77 4.84
N ILE A 666 9.89 23.35 3.57
CA ILE A 666 11.05 22.83 2.86
C ILE A 666 12.13 23.91 2.63
N ASP A 667 11.72 25.15 2.37
CA ASP A 667 12.63 26.28 2.17
C ASP A 667 13.46 26.59 3.43
N ARG A 668 12.88 26.40 4.62
CA ARG A 668 13.58 26.64 5.90
C ARG A 668 14.62 25.58 6.25
N GLN A 669 14.66 24.46 5.51
CA GLN A 669 15.60 23.38 5.79
C GLN A 669 17.03 23.71 5.35
N PRO A 670 18.06 23.18 6.03
CA PRO A 670 19.45 23.41 5.67
C PRO A 670 19.77 22.82 4.29
N ARG A 671 20.56 23.53 3.48
CA ARG A 671 21.05 23.09 2.17
C ARG A 671 22.33 23.86 1.79
N PRO A 672 23.11 23.40 0.80
CA PRO A 672 24.30 24.11 0.34
C PRO A 672 23.99 25.55 -0.10
N GLN A 673 24.87 26.50 0.21
CA GLN A 673 24.61 27.94 -0.02
C GLN A 673 24.92 28.42 -1.44
N GLY A 674 25.78 27.70 -2.16
CA GLY A 674 26.20 28.03 -3.51
C GLY A 674 26.75 26.80 -4.23
N PRO A 675 27.28 26.97 -5.45
CA PRO A 675 27.81 25.88 -6.26
C PRO A 675 28.96 25.17 -5.55
N TYR A 676 29.11 23.88 -5.85
CA TYR A 676 30.21 23.09 -5.34
C TYR A 676 31.56 23.68 -5.76
N GLN A 677 32.45 23.89 -4.79
CA GLN A 677 33.83 24.29 -5.04
C GLN A 677 34.72 23.07 -4.86
N LYS A 678 35.62 22.83 -5.82
CA LYS A 678 36.63 21.77 -5.67
C LYS A 678 37.47 22.06 -4.43
N PRO A 679 37.64 21.11 -3.51
CA PRO A 679 38.48 21.27 -2.33
C PRO A 679 39.94 21.53 -2.67
#